data_AF-A0A9P4WG80-F1
#
_entry.id   AF-A0A9P4WG80-F1
#
_cell.length_a   1.000
_cell.length_b   1.000
_cell.length_c   1.000
_cell.angle_alpha   90.00
_cell.angle_beta   90.00
_cell.angle_gamma   90.00
#
_symmetry.space_group_name_H-M   'P 1'
#
loop_
_entity.id
_entity.type
_entity.pdbx_description
1 polymer ?
#
loop_
_entity_poly.entity_id
_entity_poly.type
_entity_poly.pdbx_seq_one_letter_code
_entity_poly.pdbx_strand_id
1 'polypeptide(L)'
;MLSDTTIPGPPGHWLIGNLGDIDVDNTTESLCSLTQTYEELPRPRLTSTGPIWKFHLGSEERIVVGSQALMDEVCDEGRFTKIIAAVLKQARNGVRDGLGTAHGPEERNWGIAHRVLAPHFAPLAIESMFGDMHDIAVQLVLKWARHGPEHDIHVTEDFTRLTLDAIALSAMDYRFNSFYKEAMHPFIDALTSFLSTNGDRAKRSSVLQPLCVLENHKYWGSIEQLRRTGHAVISARKMHPSDKKDLLNAMLHGVDPETGERMTDDSVVNNMITFLFAGHETTSGLLSFTFYYLLSNPAAYARAQQEIDDVLGDDAITAAHLAKLPYLSAVLRESLRLSPTVPAIALAAREDTTLGGKYQVKANAPIIALFAAVHRDPRVYGSDADAFRPERMLDEHFHRRNQEFPNCWKPFGNGMRGCIGRSFAWQQALLVAAMLLQSFDLSMSDPSYRLKIKQTLTIKPDGFRMRARPRHRAALSVLQPTTTITSTACPPSTATIGEDEALKTKIDIYYGSNTNTCKQLASRLVDNAADHGFAVGATGTLDAAVKGLSKKNPVVLVAASYNGQPASNAARFVGWLSALRSDELADVAFAVFGCGHRDWAKTFLRVPKYLDQTLQKCGGTRLAALGTSDVAEGKVLSDFSAWEEHVLWPVLREKYGGAAARTAHEAAERALQVKVLVSGTSALRCGLRQARVFANTTLSGPDAPTRKHLEITLPLGTTYRTGDRLAILPQNPRSVVRRALKRFGLSQDSVLTVTCAAPTPLRASRFS
;
A
#
# COMPACT_ATOMS: atom_id res chain seq x y z
N MET A 1 34.35 35.46 2.07
CA MET A 1 33.11 36.21 1.83
C MET A 1 32.31 35.47 0.76
N LEU A 2 31.34 34.64 1.16
CA LEU A 2 30.38 34.08 0.20
C LEU A 2 29.43 35.21 -0.17
N SER A 3 29.47 35.67 -1.42
CA SER A 3 28.59 36.72 -1.92
C SER A 3 27.12 36.27 -1.82
N ASP A 4 26.27 37.07 -1.17
CA ASP A 4 24.80 36.90 -1.14
C ASP A 4 24.26 36.85 -2.57
N THR A 5 24.18 35.64 -3.14
CA THR A 5 23.67 35.48 -4.50
C THR A 5 22.18 35.30 -4.42
N THR A 6 21.44 36.27 -4.96
CA THR A 6 19.98 36.24 -4.97
C THR A 6 19.47 35.13 -5.88
N ILE A 7 18.43 34.42 -5.42
CA ILE A 7 17.72 33.44 -6.24
C ILE A 7 17.05 34.20 -7.41
N PRO A 8 17.24 33.77 -8.67
CA PRO A 8 16.64 34.44 -9.82
C PRO A 8 15.11 34.26 -9.83
N GLY A 9 14.38 35.17 -10.47
CA GLY A 9 12.92 35.07 -10.56
C GLY A 9 12.34 36.11 -11.53
N PRO A 10 11.10 35.93 -12.00
CA PRO A 10 10.47 36.89 -12.89
C PRO A 10 10.15 38.19 -12.12
N PRO A 11 10.21 39.36 -12.76
CA PRO A 11 9.88 40.62 -12.11
C PRO A 11 8.40 40.61 -11.71
N GLY A 12 8.12 40.70 -10.41
CA GLY A 12 6.75 40.71 -9.89
C GLY A 12 6.13 42.10 -9.93
N HIS A 13 4.82 42.16 -10.15
CA HIS A 13 4.03 43.38 -9.95
C HIS A 13 3.96 43.74 -8.47
N TRP A 14 4.07 45.03 -8.12
CA TRP A 14 4.19 45.50 -6.73
C TRP A 14 3.02 45.10 -5.79
N LEU A 15 1.82 44.91 -6.34
CA LEU A 15 0.62 44.54 -5.55
C LEU A 15 0.30 43.04 -5.55
N ILE A 16 0.49 42.34 -6.68
CA ILE A 16 0.01 40.97 -6.88
C ILE A 16 1.15 39.97 -7.09
N GLY A 17 2.40 40.44 -7.11
CA GLY A 17 3.57 39.63 -7.41
C GLY A 17 3.53 39.09 -8.85
N ASN A 18 3.77 37.79 -8.98
CA ASN A 18 3.86 37.05 -10.23
C ASN A 18 2.57 36.29 -10.56
N LEU A 19 1.41 36.75 -10.08
CA LEU A 19 0.12 36.08 -10.32
C LEU A 19 -0.21 35.97 -11.82
N GLY A 20 0.21 36.93 -12.64
CA GLY A 20 0.01 36.90 -14.09
C GLY A 20 0.95 35.96 -14.84
N ASP A 21 2.04 35.50 -14.21
CA ASP A 21 3.02 34.58 -14.80
C ASP A 21 2.62 33.11 -14.60
N ILE A 22 1.57 32.84 -13.81
CA ILE A 22 1.14 31.50 -13.42
C ILE A 22 -0.32 31.31 -13.84
N ASP A 23 -0.55 30.35 -14.73
CA ASP A 23 -1.91 29.89 -15.01
C ASP A 23 -2.46 29.18 -13.77
N VAL A 24 -3.52 29.76 -13.19
CA VAL A 24 -4.16 29.21 -12.00
C VAL A 24 -4.91 27.92 -12.27
N ASP A 25 -5.31 27.67 -13.52
CA ASP A 25 -5.98 26.43 -13.92
C ASP A 25 -5.00 25.33 -14.31
N ASN A 26 -3.75 25.69 -14.63
CA ASN A 26 -2.69 24.75 -14.98
C ASN A 26 -1.33 25.11 -14.35
N THR A 27 -1.35 25.29 -13.02
CA THR A 27 -0.20 25.78 -12.26
C THR A 27 1.03 24.90 -12.42
N THR A 28 0.86 23.58 -12.50
CA THR A 28 2.01 22.67 -12.67
C THR A 28 2.72 22.88 -14.00
N GLU A 29 1.99 23.07 -15.08
CA GLU A 29 2.59 23.32 -16.40
C GLU A 29 3.33 24.67 -16.42
N SER A 30 2.73 25.74 -15.88
CA SER A 30 3.42 27.04 -15.76
C SER A 30 4.71 26.93 -14.94
N LEU A 31 4.68 26.23 -13.80
CA LEU A 31 5.88 26.03 -12.98
C LEU A 31 6.96 25.22 -13.71
N CYS A 32 6.58 24.21 -14.49
CA CYS A 32 7.54 23.43 -15.29
C CYS A 32 8.14 24.27 -16.43
N SER A 33 7.33 25.03 -17.16
CA SER A 33 7.78 25.91 -18.25
C SER A 33 8.72 27.01 -17.75
N LEU A 34 8.41 27.63 -16.61
CA LEU A 34 9.31 28.60 -15.97
C LEU A 34 10.61 27.93 -15.50
N THR A 35 10.53 26.72 -14.95
CA THR A 35 11.74 25.96 -14.55
C THR A 35 12.67 25.68 -15.74
N GLN A 36 12.12 25.33 -16.91
CA GLN A 36 12.89 25.15 -18.16
C GLN A 36 13.52 26.47 -18.61
N THR A 37 12.77 27.57 -18.62
CA THR A 37 13.30 28.92 -18.94
C THR A 37 14.51 29.28 -18.05
N TYR A 38 14.43 28.99 -16.75
CA TYR A 38 15.54 29.25 -15.82
C TYR A 38 16.69 28.24 -15.90
N GLU A 39 16.50 27.10 -16.56
CA GLU A 39 17.57 26.16 -16.90
C GLU A 39 18.35 26.60 -18.15
N GLU A 40 17.67 27.14 -19.17
CA GLU A 40 18.25 27.53 -20.46
C GLU A 40 19.02 28.86 -20.45
N LEU A 41 18.87 29.70 -19.42
CA LEU A 41 19.53 31.00 -19.35
C LEU A 41 21.07 30.85 -19.41
N PRO A 42 21.75 31.43 -20.42
CA PRO A 42 23.20 31.36 -20.58
C PRO A 42 23.86 32.24 -19.50
N ARG A 43 24.05 31.66 -18.32
CA ARG A 43 24.83 32.30 -17.26
C ARG A 43 26.19 31.62 -17.21
N PRO A 44 27.32 32.36 -17.18
CA PRO A 44 28.68 31.82 -17.23
C PRO A 44 29.09 30.96 -16.02
N ARG A 45 28.13 30.63 -15.15
CA ARG A 45 28.24 29.73 -14.00
C ARG A 45 26.88 29.07 -13.74
N LEU A 46 26.37 28.26 -14.67
CA LEU A 46 25.37 27.27 -14.30
C LEU A 46 26.07 26.31 -13.34
N THR A 47 25.92 26.58 -12.06
CA THR A 47 26.50 25.80 -10.97
C THR A 47 25.98 24.37 -11.07
N SER A 48 26.76 23.41 -10.55
CA SER A 48 26.44 21.97 -10.42
C SER A 48 25.08 21.64 -9.78
N THR A 49 24.29 22.64 -9.42
CA THR A 49 23.04 22.59 -8.65
C THR A 49 21.77 22.49 -9.51
N GLY A 50 21.75 22.93 -10.78
CA GLY A 50 20.53 22.87 -11.63
C GLY A 50 19.47 23.97 -11.35
N PRO A 51 18.28 23.93 -11.99
CA PRO A 51 17.31 25.03 -11.94
C PRO A 51 16.72 25.29 -10.54
N ILE A 52 16.86 26.55 -10.10
CA ILE A 52 16.25 27.15 -8.92
C ILE A 52 15.80 28.57 -9.27
N TRP A 53 14.59 28.92 -8.88
CA TRP A 53 14.05 30.25 -9.07
C TRP A 53 13.03 30.59 -7.99
N LYS A 54 12.65 31.86 -7.89
CA LYS A 54 11.66 32.34 -6.93
C LYS A 54 10.62 33.20 -7.60
N PHE A 55 9.46 33.29 -6.98
CA PHE A 55 8.38 34.21 -7.36
C PHE A 55 7.63 34.69 -6.13
N HIS A 56 6.84 35.74 -6.30
CA HIS A 56 6.03 36.32 -5.24
C HIS A 56 4.55 36.12 -5.54
N LEU A 57 3.75 35.78 -4.53
CA LEU A 57 2.30 35.90 -4.59
C LEU A 57 1.87 36.83 -3.46
N GLY A 58 1.48 38.06 -3.80
CA GLY A 58 1.37 39.14 -2.82
C GLY A 58 2.73 39.42 -2.17
N SER A 59 2.78 39.43 -0.83
CA SER A 59 4.02 39.64 -0.07
C SER A 59 4.80 38.35 0.24
N GLU A 60 4.27 37.18 -0.10
CA GLU A 60 4.93 35.89 0.18
C GLU A 60 5.91 35.53 -0.94
N GLU A 61 7.18 35.38 -0.61
CA GLU A 61 8.20 34.79 -1.48
C GLU A 61 8.06 33.26 -1.48
N ARG A 62 8.19 32.64 -2.67
CA ARG A 62 8.19 31.18 -2.85
C ARG A 62 9.37 30.77 -3.71
N ILE A 63 10.10 29.77 -3.25
CA ILE A 63 11.24 29.20 -3.96
C ILE A 63 10.78 27.93 -4.67
N VAL A 64 11.19 27.72 -5.91
CA VAL A 64 10.93 26.51 -6.70
C VAL A 64 12.25 25.80 -6.94
N VAL A 65 12.29 24.51 -6.61
CA VAL A 65 13.41 23.62 -6.92
C VAL A 65 12.96 22.56 -7.93
N GLY A 66 13.65 22.50 -9.06
CA GLY A 66 13.29 21.65 -10.20
C GLY A 66 14.37 20.66 -10.64
N SER A 67 15.54 20.67 -9.99
CA SER A 67 16.66 19.76 -10.30
C SER A 67 16.78 18.62 -9.30
N GLN A 68 17.36 17.49 -9.73
CA GLN A 68 17.61 16.37 -8.83
C GLN A 68 18.59 16.73 -7.70
N ALA A 69 19.64 17.51 -7.97
CA ALA A 69 20.64 17.88 -6.98
C ALA A 69 20.03 18.69 -5.82
N LEU A 70 19.16 19.66 -6.13
CA LEU A 70 18.46 20.43 -5.10
C LEU A 70 17.35 19.63 -4.44
N MET A 71 16.67 18.74 -5.18
CA MET A 71 15.69 17.82 -4.60
C MET A 71 16.32 16.94 -3.52
N ASP A 72 17.51 16.39 -3.78
CA ASP A 72 18.24 15.58 -2.80
C ASP A 72 18.56 16.38 -1.53
N GLU A 73 18.95 17.64 -1.68
CA GLU A 73 19.23 18.53 -0.55
C GLU A 73 17.98 18.89 0.27
N VAL A 74 16.88 19.28 -0.39
CA VAL A 74 15.63 19.65 0.32
C VAL A 74 14.92 18.45 0.95
N CYS A 75 15.31 17.23 0.57
CA CYS A 75 14.81 16.01 1.20
C CYS A 75 15.48 15.68 2.56
N ASP A 76 16.47 16.46 3.00
CA ASP A 76 17.07 16.32 4.33
C ASP A 76 16.10 16.81 5.43
N GLU A 77 15.49 15.87 6.17
CA GLU A 77 14.52 16.16 7.24
C GLU A 77 15.14 16.91 8.45
N GLY A 78 16.48 16.89 8.58
CA GLY A 78 17.19 17.67 9.59
C GLY A 78 17.20 19.17 9.27
N ARG A 79 17.10 19.54 8.00
CA ARG A 79 17.14 20.94 7.54
C ARG A 79 15.79 21.45 7.07
N PHE A 80 14.95 20.58 6.52
CA PHE A 80 13.69 20.94 5.90
C PHE A 80 12.53 20.12 6.47
N THR A 81 11.34 20.71 6.48
CA THR A 81 10.11 20.04 6.94
C THR A 81 8.95 20.31 5.99
N LYS A 82 8.00 19.38 5.90
CA LYS A 82 6.76 19.57 5.15
C LYS A 82 5.94 20.68 5.80
N ILE A 83 5.42 21.59 4.99
CA ILE A 83 4.46 22.61 5.42
C ILE A 83 3.09 22.41 4.79
N ILE A 84 2.06 22.95 5.44
CA ILE A 84 0.68 22.93 4.95
C ILE A 84 0.40 24.25 4.24
N ALA A 85 0.52 24.23 2.91
CA ALA A 85 0.36 25.41 2.06
C ALA A 85 -0.76 25.21 1.02
N ALA A 86 -1.24 26.32 0.46
CA ALA A 86 -2.18 26.38 -0.65
C ALA A 86 -3.39 25.43 -0.48
N VAL A 87 -3.52 24.43 -1.36
CA VAL A 87 -4.64 23.48 -1.39
C VAL A 87 -4.77 22.68 -0.09
N LEU A 88 -3.66 22.31 0.56
CA LEU A 88 -3.70 21.58 1.83
C LEU A 88 -4.12 22.48 3.00
N LYS A 89 -3.81 23.79 2.95
CA LYS A 89 -4.27 24.76 3.96
C LYS A 89 -5.78 24.89 3.94
N GLN A 90 -6.38 24.93 2.75
CA GLN A 90 -7.83 24.90 2.61
C GLN A 90 -8.39 23.52 3.02
N ALA A 91 -7.76 22.41 2.62
CA ALA A 91 -8.26 21.07 2.93
C ALA A 91 -8.32 20.80 4.44
N ARG A 92 -7.42 21.42 5.22
CA ARG A 92 -7.41 21.37 6.68
C ARG A 92 -8.72 21.86 7.32
N ASN A 93 -9.52 22.70 6.67
CA ASN A 93 -10.83 23.11 7.22
C ASN A 93 -11.80 21.93 7.38
N GLY A 94 -11.75 20.95 6.46
CA GLY A 94 -12.59 19.75 6.51
C GLY A 94 -11.92 18.56 7.19
N VAL A 95 -10.65 18.32 6.83
CA VAL A 95 -9.86 17.16 7.29
C VAL A 95 -9.23 17.39 8.67
N ARG A 96 -9.08 18.65 9.09
CA ARG A 96 -8.42 19.06 10.35
C ARG A 96 -7.01 18.47 10.47
N ASP A 97 -6.66 17.91 11.62
CA ASP A 97 -5.35 17.35 11.96
C ASP A 97 -5.19 15.87 11.57
N GLY A 98 -5.93 15.40 10.57
CA GLY A 98 -5.67 14.12 9.92
C GLY A 98 -4.26 14.06 9.29
N LEU A 99 -3.75 12.84 9.09
CA LEU A 99 -2.36 12.60 8.66
C LEU A 99 -1.89 13.43 7.44
N GLY A 100 -2.80 13.69 6.50
CA GLY A 100 -2.53 14.44 5.27
C GLY A 100 -2.34 15.95 5.46
N THR A 101 -3.04 16.54 6.43
CA THR A 101 -3.19 18.00 6.62
C THR A 101 -2.66 18.51 7.97
N ALA A 102 -2.12 17.65 8.83
CA ALA A 102 -1.37 18.07 10.01
C ALA A 102 -0.02 18.73 9.66
N HIS A 103 0.38 19.72 10.45
CA HIS A 103 1.65 20.43 10.40
C HIS A 103 2.84 19.48 10.60
N GLY A 104 2.71 18.43 11.43
CA GLY A 104 3.70 17.36 11.49
C GLY A 104 3.79 16.65 12.83
N PRO A 105 4.96 16.08 13.16
CA PRO A 105 5.22 15.35 14.41
C PRO A 105 4.92 16.12 15.69
N GLU A 106 5.02 17.45 15.62
CA GLU A 106 4.74 18.37 16.72
C GLU A 106 3.24 18.43 17.06
N GLU A 107 2.35 18.08 16.13
CA GLU A 107 0.92 17.92 16.42
C GLU A 107 0.65 16.56 17.06
N ARG A 108 0.15 16.56 18.30
CA ARG A 108 -0.19 15.36 19.08
C ARG A 108 -0.98 14.32 18.29
N ASN A 109 -2.06 14.74 17.64
CA ASN A 109 -2.95 13.83 16.91
C ASN A 109 -2.27 13.19 15.69
N TRP A 110 -1.34 13.89 15.03
CA TRP A 110 -0.56 13.31 13.95
C TRP A 110 0.37 12.21 14.45
N GLY A 111 1.07 12.43 15.57
CA GLY A 111 2.00 11.45 16.16
C GLY A 111 1.29 10.16 16.56
N ILE A 112 0.17 10.28 17.28
CA ILE A 112 -0.69 9.15 17.68
C ILE A 112 -1.20 8.40 16.45
N ALA A 113 -1.82 9.11 15.49
CA ALA A 113 -2.36 8.51 14.28
C ALA A 113 -1.28 7.78 13.48
N HIS A 114 -0.10 8.40 13.30
CA HIS A 114 0.98 7.83 12.52
C HIS A 114 1.49 6.52 13.13
N ARG A 115 1.76 6.48 14.43
CA ARG A 115 2.28 5.28 15.11
C ARG A 115 1.26 4.16 15.20
N VAL A 116 -0.03 4.48 15.37
CA VAL A 116 -1.10 3.49 15.39
C VAL A 116 -1.35 2.92 13.98
N LEU A 117 -1.28 3.74 12.93
CA LEU A 117 -1.71 3.33 11.59
C LEU A 117 -0.57 2.78 10.72
N ALA A 118 0.68 3.19 10.92
CA ALA A 118 1.81 2.70 10.13
C ALA A 118 1.91 1.16 10.03
N PRO A 119 1.65 0.37 11.10
CA PRO A 119 1.60 -1.09 11.00
C PRO A 119 0.54 -1.66 10.05
N HIS A 120 -0.57 -0.96 9.87
CA HIS A 120 -1.66 -1.41 9.01
C HIS A 120 -1.42 -1.10 7.52
N PHE A 121 -0.41 -0.29 7.22
CA PHE A 121 0.08 -0.05 5.86
C PHE A 121 1.37 -0.83 5.53
N ALA A 122 1.79 -1.72 6.43
CA ALA A 122 2.89 -2.65 6.19
C ALA A 122 2.53 -3.64 5.07
N PRO A 123 3.51 -4.18 4.32
CA PRO A 123 3.23 -5.04 3.18
C PRO A 123 2.36 -6.26 3.47
N LEU A 124 2.58 -6.96 4.59
CA LEU A 124 1.73 -8.09 5.00
C LEU A 124 0.29 -7.66 5.31
N ALA A 125 0.11 -6.48 5.90
CA ALA A 125 -1.23 -5.94 6.17
C ALA A 125 -1.93 -5.55 4.85
N ILE A 126 -1.20 -4.95 3.92
CA ILE A 126 -1.72 -4.60 2.59
C ILE A 126 -2.03 -5.84 1.75
N GLU A 127 -1.18 -6.86 1.80
CA GLU A 127 -1.42 -8.15 1.14
C GLU A 127 -2.74 -8.76 1.62
N SER A 128 -3.05 -8.67 2.92
CA SER A 128 -4.33 -9.14 3.47
C SER A 128 -5.56 -8.39 2.93
N MET A 129 -5.39 -7.17 2.43
CA MET A 129 -6.45 -6.37 1.79
C MET A 129 -6.66 -6.74 0.30
N PHE A 130 -5.83 -7.63 -0.27
CA PHE A 130 -5.92 -8.02 -1.68
C PHE A 130 -7.33 -8.50 -2.07
N GLY A 131 -7.98 -9.31 -1.23
CA GLY A 131 -9.32 -9.84 -1.51
C GLY A 131 -10.38 -8.75 -1.66
N ASP A 132 -10.34 -7.73 -0.79
CA ASP A 132 -11.26 -6.59 -0.83
C ASP A 132 -11.00 -5.72 -2.09
N MET A 133 -9.74 -5.50 -2.44
CA MET A 133 -9.38 -4.78 -3.67
C MET A 133 -9.82 -5.55 -4.93
N HIS A 134 -9.63 -6.88 -4.93
CA HIS A 134 -10.00 -7.77 -6.03
C HIS A 134 -11.51 -7.79 -6.25
N ASP A 135 -12.33 -7.82 -5.19
CA ASP A 135 -13.79 -7.72 -5.30
C ASP A 135 -14.22 -6.49 -6.12
N ILE A 136 -13.71 -5.31 -5.76
CA ILE A 136 -14.07 -4.08 -6.47
C ILE A 136 -13.50 -4.05 -7.90
N ALA A 137 -12.31 -4.60 -8.13
CA ALA A 137 -11.72 -4.71 -9.46
C ALA A 137 -12.54 -5.65 -10.37
N VAL A 138 -13.05 -6.78 -9.85
CA VAL A 138 -13.97 -7.67 -10.58
C VAL A 138 -15.23 -6.91 -11.00
N GLN A 139 -15.79 -6.06 -10.13
CA GLN A 139 -16.98 -5.28 -10.49
C GLN A 139 -16.73 -4.32 -11.66
N LEU A 140 -15.56 -3.68 -11.71
CA LEU A 140 -15.15 -2.83 -12.83
C LEU A 140 -15.04 -3.65 -14.13
N VAL A 141 -14.33 -4.79 -14.08
CA VAL A 141 -14.19 -5.68 -15.25
C VAL A 141 -15.55 -6.16 -15.74
N LEU A 142 -16.44 -6.58 -14.84
CA LEU A 142 -17.79 -7.00 -15.21
C LEU A 142 -18.63 -5.88 -15.79
N LYS A 143 -18.50 -4.65 -15.28
CA LYS A 143 -19.16 -3.47 -15.85
C LYS A 143 -18.73 -3.29 -17.31
N TRP A 144 -17.42 -3.24 -17.58
CA TRP A 144 -16.91 -3.02 -18.93
C TRP A 144 -17.28 -4.16 -19.89
N ALA A 145 -17.19 -5.42 -19.43
CA ALA A 145 -17.59 -6.57 -20.22
C ALA A 145 -19.08 -6.56 -20.61
N ARG A 146 -19.97 -6.04 -19.75
CA ARG A 146 -21.42 -5.97 -20.02
C ARG A 146 -21.81 -4.90 -21.03
N HIS A 147 -21.07 -3.80 -21.10
CA HIS A 147 -21.38 -2.72 -22.06
C HIS A 147 -20.98 -3.06 -23.50
N GLY A 148 -20.04 -3.99 -23.68
CA GLY A 148 -19.59 -4.43 -24.98
C GLY A 148 -18.49 -3.55 -25.60
N PRO A 149 -17.90 -4.00 -26.73
CA PRO A 149 -16.67 -3.44 -27.29
C PRO A 149 -16.80 -2.00 -27.83
N GLU A 150 -17.99 -1.57 -28.23
CA GLU A 150 -18.22 -0.25 -28.83
C GLU A 150 -18.50 0.84 -27.80
N HIS A 151 -18.69 0.47 -26.52
CA HIS A 151 -19.05 1.43 -25.49
C HIS A 151 -17.89 2.38 -25.18
N ASP A 152 -18.23 3.66 -25.11
CA ASP A 152 -17.27 4.74 -24.85
C ASP A 152 -17.09 4.99 -23.35
N ILE A 153 -16.05 4.40 -22.77
CA ILE A 153 -15.81 4.37 -21.32
C ILE A 153 -15.15 5.67 -20.87
N HIS A 154 -15.75 6.34 -19.87
CA HIS A 154 -15.13 7.46 -19.17
C HIS A 154 -14.17 6.95 -18.07
N VAL A 155 -12.94 6.67 -18.48
CA VAL A 155 -11.93 5.91 -17.72
C VAL A 155 -11.63 6.51 -16.35
N THR A 156 -11.39 7.83 -16.31
CA THR A 156 -11.03 8.55 -15.08
C THR A 156 -12.13 8.47 -14.02
N GLU A 157 -13.40 8.43 -14.45
CA GLU A 157 -14.55 8.38 -13.54
C GLU A 157 -14.74 6.97 -12.99
N ASP A 158 -14.57 5.95 -13.83
CA ASP A 158 -14.65 4.56 -13.39
C ASP A 158 -13.49 4.16 -12.46
N PHE A 159 -12.28 4.65 -12.70
CA PHE A 159 -11.19 4.47 -11.74
C PHE A 159 -11.41 5.25 -10.44
N THR A 160 -12.09 6.40 -10.49
CA THR A 160 -12.47 7.13 -9.28
C THR A 160 -13.49 6.35 -8.45
N ARG A 161 -14.50 5.75 -9.09
CA ARG A 161 -15.44 4.83 -8.44
C ARG A 161 -14.73 3.62 -7.83
N LEU A 162 -13.84 2.98 -8.59
CA LEU A 162 -13.07 1.82 -8.13
C LEU A 162 -12.26 2.15 -6.87
N THR A 163 -11.50 3.24 -6.91
CA THR A 163 -10.56 3.56 -5.83
C THR A 163 -11.27 3.97 -4.55
N LEU A 164 -12.38 4.72 -4.65
CA LEU A 164 -13.23 5.04 -3.50
C LEU A 164 -13.82 3.79 -2.84
N ASP A 165 -14.44 2.91 -3.62
CA ASP A 165 -15.08 1.69 -3.09
C ASP A 165 -14.05 0.73 -2.49
N ALA A 166 -12.87 0.59 -3.11
CA ALA A 166 -11.81 -0.27 -2.61
C ALA A 166 -11.19 0.24 -1.31
N ILE A 167 -10.98 1.57 -1.17
CA ILE A 167 -10.53 2.16 0.10
C ILE A 167 -11.60 1.94 1.17
N ALA A 168 -12.86 2.24 0.86
CA ALA A 168 -13.95 2.09 1.83
C ALA A 168 -14.11 0.64 2.32
N LEU A 169 -14.04 -0.34 1.41
CA LEU A 169 -14.18 -1.76 1.74
C LEU A 169 -12.98 -2.27 2.54
N SER A 170 -11.76 -1.98 2.09
CA SER A 170 -10.53 -2.48 2.71
C SER A 170 -10.24 -1.81 4.05
N ALA A 171 -10.50 -0.50 4.16
CA ALA A 171 -10.16 0.28 5.34
C ALA A 171 -11.29 0.32 6.38
N MET A 172 -12.55 0.27 5.97
CA MET A 172 -13.70 0.57 6.83
C MET A 172 -14.82 -0.46 6.75
N ASP A 173 -14.65 -1.53 5.97
CA ASP A 173 -15.67 -2.54 5.69
C ASP A 173 -16.99 -1.94 5.18
N TYR A 174 -16.89 -0.84 4.43
CA TYR A 174 -18.04 -0.08 3.93
C TYR A 174 -18.13 -0.16 2.40
N ARG A 175 -19.33 -0.34 1.86
CA ARG A 175 -19.58 -0.37 0.41
C ARG A 175 -20.43 0.82 -0.02
N PHE A 176 -19.84 1.73 -0.80
CA PHE A 176 -20.61 2.78 -1.48
C PHE A 176 -21.45 2.21 -2.62
N ASN A 177 -21.01 1.11 -3.23
CA ASN A 177 -21.66 0.45 -4.38
C ASN A 177 -21.71 1.37 -5.60
N SER A 178 -20.61 2.06 -5.88
CA SER A 178 -20.52 3.12 -6.89
C SER A 178 -20.78 2.62 -8.33
N PHE A 179 -20.68 1.32 -8.59
CA PHE A 179 -20.97 0.72 -9.91
C PHE A 179 -22.43 0.31 -10.12
N TYR A 180 -23.28 0.39 -9.09
CA TYR A 180 -24.68 -0.06 -9.15
C TYR A 180 -25.68 1.09 -9.26
N LYS A 181 -25.21 2.34 -9.19
CA LYS A 181 -26.02 3.55 -9.24
C LYS A 181 -25.38 4.52 -10.22
N GLU A 182 -26.21 5.24 -10.98
CA GLU A 182 -25.74 6.32 -11.84
C GLU A 182 -25.25 7.50 -10.99
N ALA A 183 -26.06 7.89 -10.01
CA ALA A 183 -25.68 8.89 -9.01
C ALA A 183 -24.67 8.31 -8.02
N MET A 184 -23.65 9.09 -7.70
CA MET A 184 -22.68 8.74 -6.66
C MET A 184 -23.35 8.78 -5.27
N HIS A 185 -22.74 8.10 -4.31
CA HIS A 185 -23.20 8.19 -2.93
C HIS A 185 -23.09 9.65 -2.45
N PRO A 186 -24.05 10.19 -1.66
CA PRO A 186 -24.03 11.60 -1.23
C PRO A 186 -22.73 12.04 -0.53
N PHE A 187 -22.06 11.10 0.16
CA PHE A 187 -20.73 11.32 0.73
C PHE A 187 -19.67 11.62 -0.35
N ILE A 188 -19.68 10.87 -1.46
CA ILE A 188 -18.74 11.04 -2.55
C ILE A 188 -19.02 12.35 -3.30
N ASP A 189 -20.29 12.71 -3.48
CA ASP A 189 -20.66 14.01 -4.04
C ASP A 189 -20.15 15.16 -3.15
N ALA A 190 -20.34 15.05 -1.83
CA ALA A 190 -19.80 16.02 -0.87
C ALA A 190 -18.26 16.06 -0.91
N LEU A 191 -17.58 14.91 -1.03
CA LEU A 191 -16.12 14.84 -1.13
C LEU A 191 -15.61 15.51 -2.41
N THR A 192 -16.24 15.21 -3.54
CA THR A 192 -15.90 15.78 -4.86
C THR A 192 -16.15 17.28 -4.89
N SER A 193 -17.29 17.72 -4.35
CA SER A 193 -17.63 19.14 -4.21
C SER A 193 -16.63 19.86 -3.30
N PHE A 194 -16.31 19.28 -2.14
CA PHE A 194 -15.28 19.78 -1.23
C PHE A 194 -13.94 19.93 -1.96
N LEU A 195 -13.47 18.92 -2.70
CA LEU A 195 -12.21 18.94 -3.43
C LEU A 195 -12.14 20.00 -4.53
N SER A 196 -13.19 20.10 -5.36
CA SER A 196 -13.25 21.10 -6.43
C SER A 196 -13.18 22.51 -5.84
N THR A 197 -14.07 22.81 -4.89
CA THR A 197 -14.13 24.12 -4.25
C THR A 197 -12.86 24.42 -3.44
N ASN A 198 -12.21 23.40 -2.89
CA ASN A 198 -10.93 23.54 -2.20
C ASN A 198 -9.81 24.01 -3.13
N GLY A 199 -9.74 23.45 -4.35
CA GLY A 199 -8.83 23.89 -5.41
C GLY A 199 -9.11 25.34 -5.81
N ASP A 200 -10.36 25.67 -6.08
CA ASP A 200 -10.77 27.02 -6.50
C ASP A 200 -10.48 28.07 -5.41
N ARG A 201 -10.75 27.75 -4.14
CA ARG A 201 -10.42 28.62 -2.99
C ARG A 201 -8.91 28.83 -2.83
N ALA A 202 -8.09 27.81 -3.11
CA ALA A 202 -6.64 27.92 -3.00
C ALA A 202 -6.02 28.86 -4.04
N LYS A 203 -6.71 29.09 -5.18
CA LYS A 203 -6.31 30.04 -6.23
C LYS A 203 -6.58 31.50 -5.87
N ARG A 204 -7.40 31.78 -4.84
CA ARG A 204 -7.87 33.14 -4.52
C ARG A 204 -7.16 33.74 -3.31
N SER A 205 -6.95 35.06 -3.35
CA SER A 205 -6.47 35.83 -2.19
C SER A 205 -7.40 35.66 -0.99
N SER A 206 -6.82 35.56 0.22
CA SER A 206 -7.56 35.46 1.48
C SER A 206 -8.54 36.60 1.72
N VAL A 207 -8.30 37.76 1.12
CA VAL A 207 -9.17 38.95 1.22
C VAL A 207 -10.43 38.81 0.35
N LEU A 208 -10.33 38.14 -0.80
CA LEU A 208 -11.46 37.97 -1.75
C LEU A 208 -12.29 36.72 -1.45
N GLN A 209 -11.71 35.74 -0.75
CA GLN A 209 -12.39 34.47 -0.41
C GLN A 209 -13.76 34.68 0.29
N PRO A 210 -13.95 35.61 1.25
CA PRO A 210 -15.24 35.82 1.91
C PRO A 210 -16.37 36.28 0.96
N LEU A 211 -16.03 36.95 -0.15
CA LEU A 211 -17.02 37.50 -1.10
C LEU A 211 -17.72 36.42 -1.93
N CYS A 212 -17.14 35.22 -2.05
CA CYS A 212 -17.72 34.09 -2.77
C CYS A 212 -18.78 33.34 -1.92
N VAL A 213 -19.83 34.04 -1.48
CA VAL A 213 -20.79 33.56 -0.47
C VAL A 213 -21.44 32.21 -0.83
N LEU A 214 -21.93 32.05 -2.06
CA LEU A 214 -22.60 30.82 -2.50
C LEU A 214 -21.65 29.61 -2.52
N GLU A 215 -20.44 29.82 -3.03
CA GLU A 215 -19.40 28.78 -3.07
C GLU A 215 -18.94 28.41 -1.67
N ASN A 216 -18.77 29.40 -0.79
CA ASN A 216 -18.43 29.19 0.62
C ASN A 216 -19.51 28.40 1.35
N HIS A 217 -20.79 28.73 1.13
CA HIS A 217 -21.89 27.98 1.71
C HIS A 217 -21.86 26.50 1.26
N LYS A 218 -21.64 26.25 -0.04
CA LYS A 218 -21.49 24.88 -0.58
C LYS A 218 -20.29 24.15 0.04
N TYR A 219 -19.16 24.85 0.20
CA TYR A 219 -17.94 24.31 0.80
C TYR A 219 -18.16 23.86 2.24
N TRP A 220 -18.72 24.74 3.09
CA TRP A 220 -18.99 24.43 4.48
C TRP A 220 -20.09 23.36 4.64
N GLY A 221 -21.12 23.39 3.79
CA GLY A 221 -22.13 22.32 3.75
C GLY A 221 -21.55 20.97 3.36
N SER A 222 -20.59 20.93 2.43
CA SER A 222 -19.88 19.70 2.05
C SER A 222 -19.05 19.16 3.22
N ILE A 223 -18.34 20.04 3.95
CA ILE A 223 -17.59 19.65 5.15
C ILE A 223 -18.51 19.05 6.21
N GLU A 224 -19.63 19.69 6.49
CA GLU A 224 -20.59 19.20 7.49
C GLU A 224 -21.11 17.80 7.12
N GLN A 225 -21.48 17.59 5.85
CA GLN A 225 -21.94 16.30 5.37
C GLN A 225 -20.88 15.19 5.46
N LEU A 226 -19.62 15.50 5.14
CA LEU A 226 -18.50 14.56 5.28
C LEU A 226 -18.32 14.14 6.75
N ARG A 227 -18.30 15.12 7.67
CA ARG A 227 -18.10 14.87 9.09
C ARG A 227 -19.27 14.10 9.69
N ARG A 228 -20.51 14.50 9.40
CA ARG A 228 -21.72 13.80 9.83
C ARG A 228 -21.72 12.34 9.39
N THR A 229 -21.33 12.07 8.15
CA THR A 229 -21.24 10.69 7.64
C THR A 229 -20.12 9.91 8.36
N GLY A 230 -18.96 10.53 8.57
CA GLY A 230 -17.86 9.92 9.33
C GLY A 230 -18.28 9.49 10.74
N HIS A 231 -18.94 10.38 11.49
CA HIS A 231 -19.47 10.05 12.80
C HIS A 231 -20.55 8.95 12.75
N ALA A 232 -21.40 8.94 11.71
CA ALA A 232 -22.39 7.89 11.55
C ALA A 232 -21.75 6.50 11.34
N VAL A 233 -20.66 6.42 10.56
CA VAL A 233 -19.91 5.16 10.36
C VAL A 233 -19.25 4.69 11.66
N ILE A 234 -18.65 5.60 12.44
CA ILE A 234 -18.08 5.27 13.75
C ILE A 234 -19.16 4.74 14.70
N SER A 235 -20.29 5.45 14.81
CA SER A 235 -21.41 5.03 15.66
C SER A 235 -21.95 3.67 15.24
N ALA A 236 -22.12 3.42 13.94
CA ALA A 236 -22.55 2.13 13.43
C ALA A 236 -21.56 1.00 13.78
N ARG A 237 -20.25 1.24 13.65
CA ARG A 237 -19.21 0.25 14.02
C ARG A 237 -19.19 -0.01 15.52
N LYS A 238 -19.42 1.00 16.36
CA LYS A 238 -19.52 0.83 17.83
C LYS A 238 -20.77 0.04 18.24
N MET A 239 -21.89 0.24 17.55
CA MET A 239 -23.14 -0.50 17.78
C MET A 239 -23.08 -1.93 17.24
N HIS A 240 -22.32 -2.16 16.17
CA HIS A 240 -22.13 -3.47 15.54
C HIS A 240 -20.63 -3.79 15.43
N PRO A 241 -19.99 -4.23 16.55
CA PRO A 241 -18.59 -4.60 16.55
C PRO A 241 -18.29 -5.68 15.53
N SER A 242 -17.12 -5.57 14.90
CA SER A 242 -16.59 -6.54 13.93
C SER A 242 -15.17 -6.88 14.34
N ASP A 243 -14.77 -8.14 14.23
CA ASP A 243 -13.39 -8.59 14.49
C ASP A 243 -12.47 -8.43 13.27
N LYS A 244 -12.94 -7.76 12.20
CA LYS A 244 -12.14 -7.50 11.00
C LYS A 244 -10.89 -6.69 11.37
N LYS A 245 -9.72 -7.09 10.88
CA LYS A 245 -8.46 -6.37 11.12
C LYS A 245 -8.29 -5.19 10.16
N ASP A 246 -9.30 -4.33 10.07
CA ASP A 246 -9.32 -3.16 9.18
C ASP A 246 -8.75 -1.89 9.83
N LEU A 247 -8.58 -0.84 9.03
CA LEU A 247 -8.05 0.45 9.51
C LEU A 247 -9.01 1.14 10.48
N LEU A 248 -10.33 0.96 10.33
CA LEU A 248 -11.30 1.55 11.25
C LEU A 248 -11.16 0.97 12.66
N ASN A 249 -11.02 -0.35 12.79
CA ASN A 249 -10.75 -0.99 14.09
C ASN A 249 -9.38 -0.58 14.65
N ALA A 250 -8.37 -0.42 13.79
CA ALA A 250 -7.08 0.13 14.20
C ALA A 250 -7.22 1.55 14.79
N MET A 251 -8.02 2.42 14.16
CA MET A 251 -8.26 3.78 14.64
C MET A 251 -9.09 3.81 15.93
N LEU A 252 -10.08 2.92 16.09
CA LEU A 252 -10.96 2.88 17.27
C LEU A 252 -10.33 2.23 18.50
N HIS A 253 -9.49 1.21 18.28
CA HIS A 253 -8.98 0.36 19.37
C HIS A 253 -7.46 0.39 19.53
N GLY A 254 -6.74 0.91 18.53
CA GLY A 254 -5.30 1.05 18.57
C GLY A 254 -4.86 1.97 19.70
N VAL A 255 -3.85 1.52 20.43
CA VAL A 255 -3.18 2.27 21.49
C VAL A 255 -1.83 2.69 20.97
N ASP A 256 -1.53 3.97 21.07
CA ASP A 256 -0.22 4.51 20.71
C ASP A 256 0.84 3.94 21.66
N PRO A 257 1.86 3.22 21.14
CA PRO A 257 2.88 2.61 21.99
C PRO A 257 3.75 3.62 22.74
N GLU A 258 3.84 4.87 22.29
CA GLU A 258 4.66 5.89 22.97
C GLU A 258 3.92 6.59 24.11
N THR A 259 2.66 6.96 23.90
CA THR A 259 1.88 7.76 24.87
C THR A 259 0.90 6.93 25.70
N GLY A 260 0.57 5.71 25.27
CA GLY A 260 -0.51 4.91 25.85
C GLY A 260 -1.91 5.43 25.52
N GLU A 261 -2.03 6.47 24.70
CA GLU A 261 -3.28 7.12 24.35
C GLU A 261 -3.96 6.44 23.15
N ARG A 262 -5.25 6.73 22.95
CA ARG A 262 -6.03 6.31 21.78
C ARG A 262 -6.45 7.53 20.98
N MET A 263 -6.78 7.33 19.71
CA MET A 263 -7.42 8.38 18.92
C MET A 263 -8.81 8.71 19.48
N THR A 264 -9.16 9.99 19.48
CA THR A 264 -10.53 10.44 19.73
C THR A 264 -11.41 10.16 18.51
N ASP A 265 -12.73 10.07 18.70
CA ASP A 265 -13.67 9.89 17.58
C ASP A 265 -13.50 10.97 16.49
N ASP A 266 -13.22 12.23 16.89
CA ASP A 266 -12.92 13.29 15.94
C ASP A 266 -11.64 13.03 15.14
N SER A 267 -10.58 12.54 15.79
CA SER A 267 -9.33 12.16 15.11
C SER A 267 -9.53 10.98 14.17
N VAL A 268 -10.40 10.02 14.53
CA VAL A 268 -10.82 8.91 13.66
C VAL A 268 -11.51 9.46 12.42
N VAL A 269 -12.50 10.37 12.57
CA VAL A 269 -13.18 11.01 11.43
C VAL A 269 -12.20 11.76 10.54
N ASN A 270 -11.28 12.52 11.13
CA ASN A 270 -10.27 13.29 10.40
C ASN A 270 -9.40 12.35 9.52
N ASN A 271 -8.99 11.20 10.04
CA ASN A 271 -8.19 10.22 9.30
C ASN A 271 -9.02 9.41 8.28
N MET A 272 -10.28 9.09 8.58
CA MET A 272 -11.18 8.47 7.60
C MET A 272 -11.37 9.35 6.36
N ILE A 273 -11.65 10.64 6.58
CA ILE A 273 -11.76 11.62 5.48
C ILE A 273 -10.41 11.74 4.78
N THR A 274 -9.29 11.77 5.52
CA THR A 274 -7.93 11.80 4.94
C THR A 274 -7.69 10.65 3.95
N PHE A 275 -8.05 9.42 4.31
CA PHE A 275 -7.80 8.25 3.44
C PHE A 275 -8.62 8.29 2.17
N LEU A 276 -9.90 8.66 2.27
CA LEU A 276 -10.75 8.81 1.09
C LEU A 276 -10.25 9.96 0.23
N PHE A 277 -10.06 11.16 0.81
CA PHE A 277 -9.51 12.35 0.15
C PHE A 277 -8.18 12.09 -0.58
N ALA A 278 -7.19 11.51 0.09
CA ALA A 278 -5.83 11.39 -0.43
C ALA A 278 -5.65 10.17 -1.36
N GLY A 279 -6.35 9.07 -1.10
CA GLY A 279 -6.09 7.79 -1.76
C GLY A 279 -6.81 7.60 -3.09
N HIS A 280 -8.01 8.19 -3.26
CA HIS A 280 -8.83 7.93 -4.44
C HIS A 280 -8.32 8.61 -5.70
N GLU A 281 -8.19 9.95 -5.70
CA GLU A 281 -7.86 10.72 -6.91
C GLU A 281 -6.42 10.47 -7.39
N THR A 282 -5.49 10.22 -6.45
CA THR A 282 -4.10 9.92 -6.76
C THR A 282 -3.93 8.57 -7.47
N THR A 283 -4.63 7.53 -7.00
CA THR A 283 -4.55 6.19 -7.59
C THR A 283 -5.37 6.09 -8.88
N SER A 284 -6.52 6.77 -8.95
CA SER A 284 -7.32 6.82 -10.19
C SER A 284 -6.60 7.59 -11.29
N GLY A 285 -5.91 8.69 -10.94
CA GLY A 285 -5.02 9.41 -11.84
C GLY A 285 -3.88 8.53 -12.35
N LEU A 286 -3.23 7.74 -11.49
CA LEU A 286 -2.15 6.83 -11.88
C LEU A 286 -2.63 5.81 -12.91
N LEU A 287 -3.75 5.14 -12.65
CA LEU A 287 -4.35 4.20 -13.59
C LEU A 287 -4.70 4.89 -14.93
N SER A 288 -5.29 6.08 -14.86
CA SER A 288 -5.65 6.86 -16.06
C SER A 288 -4.44 7.22 -16.93
N PHE A 289 -3.37 7.76 -16.32
CA PHE A 289 -2.13 8.07 -17.04
C PHE A 289 -1.45 6.81 -17.57
N THR A 290 -1.46 5.73 -16.80
CA THR A 290 -0.88 4.44 -17.22
C THR A 290 -1.51 3.95 -18.51
N PHE A 291 -2.84 3.89 -18.57
CA PHE A 291 -3.52 3.46 -19.78
C PHE A 291 -3.39 4.47 -20.93
N TYR A 292 -3.36 5.77 -20.66
CA TYR A 292 -3.02 6.75 -21.69
C TYR A 292 -1.64 6.48 -22.32
N TYR A 293 -0.61 6.29 -21.50
CA TYR A 293 0.74 6.05 -21.98
C TYR A 293 0.89 4.72 -22.69
N LEU A 294 0.30 3.64 -22.16
CA LEU A 294 0.31 2.34 -22.82
C LEU A 294 -0.37 2.41 -24.20
N LEU A 295 -1.56 3.01 -24.29
CA LEU A 295 -2.29 3.11 -25.56
C LEU A 295 -1.63 4.07 -26.56
N SER A 296 -0.84 5.02 -26.07
CA SER A 296 0.00 5.89 -26.92
C SER A 296 1.28 5.19 -27.39
N ASN A 297 1.65 4.04 -26.80
CA ASN A 297 2.89 3.32 -27.06
C ASN A 297 2.61 1.83 -27.29
N PRO A 298 2.17 1.42 -28.50
CA PRO A 298 1.72 0.06 -28.77
C PRO A 298 2.73 -1.04 -28.43
N ALA A 299 4.04 -0.79 -28.58
CA ALA A 299 5.07 -1.74 -28.21
C ALA A 299 5.11 -2.01 -26.69
N ALA A 300 4.95 -0.97 -25.87
CA ALA A 300 4.88 -1.11 -24.42
C ALA A 300 3.57 -1.78 -23.98
N TYR A 301 2.45 -1.45 -24.64
CA TYR A 301 1.17 -2.14 -24.41
C TYR A 301 1.27 -3.64 -24.69
N ALA A 302 1.78 -4.01 -25.87
CA ALA A 302 1.93 -5.42 -26.26
C ALA A 302 2.86 -6.17 -25.31
N ARG A 303 3.97 -5.57 -24.90
CA ARG A 303 4.90 -6.17 -23.94
C ARG A 303 4.29 -6.34 -22.54
N ALA A 304 3.55 -5.35 -22.06
CA ALA A 304 2.83 -5.46 -20.80
C ALA A 304 1.77 -6.57 -20.85
N GLN A 305 0.99 -6.63 -21.93
CA GLN A 305 -0.03 -7.68 -22.10
C GLN A 305 0.61 -9.07 -22.23
N GLN A 306 1.74 -9.21 -22.91
CA GLN A 306 2.48 -10.47 -22.99
C GLN A 306 2.98 -10.94 -21.60
N GLU A 307 3.52 -10.04 -20.77
CA GLU A 307 3.91 -10.38 -19.39
C GLU A 307 2.70 -10.89 -18.59
N ILE A 308 1.54 -10.26 -18.74
CA ILE A 308 0.31 -10.72 -18.10
C ILE A 308 -0.07 -12.14 -18.58
N ASP A 309 -0.01 -12.38 -19.88
CA ASP A 309 -0.34 -13.69 -20.46
C ASP A 309 0.64 -14.79 -20.01
N ASP A 310 1.93 -14.47 -19.89
CA ASP A 310 2.96 -15.42 -19.46
C ASP A 310 2.85 -15.78 -17.97
N VAL A 311 2.46 -14.81 -17.13
CA VAL A 311 2.40 -14.98 -15.67
C VAL A 311 1.07 -15.52 -15.20
N LEU A 312 -0.04 -15.01 -15.75
CA LEU A 312 -1.40 -15.36 -15.33
C LEU A 312 -2.03 -16.41 -16.23
N GLY A 313 -1.74 -16.40 -17.53
CA GLY A 313 -2.52 -17.16 -18.51
C GLY A 313 -4.03 -16.95 -18.32
N ASP A 314 -4.75 -18.05 -18.12
CA ASP A 314 -6.19 -18.07 -17.85
C ASP A 314 -6.52 -18.12 -16.34
N ASP A 315 -5.52 -18.13 -15.45
CA ASP A 315 -5.74 -18.21 -14.00
C ASP A 315 -6.23 -16.88 -13.41
N ALA A 316 -6.97 -16.98 -12.30
CA ALA A 316 -7.36 -15.83 -11.52
C ALA A 316 -6.12 -15.20 -10.85
N ILE A 317 -6.06 -13.88 -10.84
CA ILE A 317 -4.95 -13.15 -10.22
C ILE A 317 -4.93 -13.36 -8.69
N THR A 318 -3.73 -13.54 -8.14
CA THR A 318 -3.49 -13.68 -6.69
C THR A 318 -2.45 -12.66 -6.25
N ALA A 319 -2.34 -12.40 -4.95
CA ALA A 319 -1.32 -11.49 -4.41
C ALA A 319 0.11 -11.90 -4.82
N ALA A 320 0.40 -13.22 -4.85
CA ALA A 320 1.69 -13.75 -5.25
C ALA A 320 2.04 -13.49 -6.73
N HIS A 321 1.04 -13.31 -7.60
CA HIS A 321 1.27 -12.96 -9.00
C HIS A 321 1.80 -11.53 -9.15
N LEU A 322 1.42 -10.60 -8.26
CA LEU A 322 1.82 -9.18 -8.39
C LEU A 322 3.35 -9.00 -8.33
N ALA A 323 4.05 -9.82 -7.54
CA ALA A 323 5.51 -9.80 -7.45
C ALA A 323 6.20 -10.33 -8.72
N LYS A 324 5.46 -10.99 -9.63
CA LYS A 324 5.95 -11.55 -10.88
C LYS A 324 5.68 -10.64 -12.09
N LEU A 325 5.28 -9.38 -11.87
CA LEU A 325 4.96 -8.41 -12.92
C LEU A 325 5.96 -7.23 -12.97
N PRO A 326 7.26 -7.49 -13.21
CA PRO A 326 8.29 -6.45 -13.19
C PRO A 326 8.12 -5.40 -14.30
N TYR A 327 7.64 -5.78 -15.50
CA TYR A 327 7.42 -4.83 -16.59
C TYR A 327 6.19 -3.96 -16.34
N LEU A 328 5.08 -4.52 -15.86
CA LEU A 328 3.93 -3.71 -15.45
C LEU A 328 4.29 -2.77 -14.29
N SER A 329 5.11 -3.23 -13.34
CA SER A 329 5.65 -2.37 -12.28
C SER A 329 6.47 -1.22 -12.87
N ALA A 330 7.32 -1.51 -13.86
CA ALA A 330 8.11 -0.49 -14.56
C ALA A 330 7.23 0.50 -15.35
N VAL A 331 6.14 0.03 -15.96
CA VAL A 331 5.11 0.85 -16.62
C VAL A 331 4.46 1.82 -15.63
N LEU A 332 4.07 1.36 -14.44
CA LEU A 332 3.52 2.23 -13.38
C LEU A 332 4.55 3.25 -12.88
N ARG A 333 5.81 2.84 -12.70
CA ARG A 333 6.89 3.75 -12.29
C ARG A 333 7.14 4.84 -13.33
N GLU A 334 7.16 4.47 -14.61
CA GLU A 334 7.35 5.41 -15.71
C GLU A 334 6.16 6.34 -15.88
N SER A 335 4.94 5.84 -15.67
CA SER A 335 3.72 6.65 -15.66
C SER A 335 3.75 7.69 -14.54
N LEU A 336 4.19 7.33 -13.33
CA LEU A 336 4.37 8.28 -12.23
C LEU A 336 5.56 9.22 -12.45
N ARG A 337 6.59 8.83 -13.20
CA ARG A 337 7.71 9.71 -13.55
C ARG A 337 7.22 10.82 -14.49
N LEU A 338 6.51 10.46 -15.55
CA LEU A 338 5.99 11.46 -16.48
C LEU A 338 4.82 12.24 -15.88
N SER A 339 3.93 11.58 -15.16
CA SER A 339 2.72 12.23 -14.62
C SER A 339 2.54 11.89 -13.15
N PRO A 340 3.37 12.47 -12.27
CA PRO A 340 3.18 12.31 -10.83
C PRO A 340 1.85 12.95 -10.44
N THR A 341 0.88 12.15 -9.99
CA THR A 341 -0.48 12.64 -9.69
C THR A 341 -0.51 13.70 -8.60
N VAL A 342 0.49 13.70 -7.73
CA VAL A 342 0.86 14.85 -6.89
C VAL A 342 2.13 15.48 -7.47
N PRO A 343 2.04 16.59 -8.21
CA PRO A 343 3.15 17.10 -9.00
C PRO A 343 4.21 17.87 -8.21
N ALA A 344 3.88 18.31 -6.98
CA ALA A 344 4.80 19.03 -6.10
C ALA A 344 4.41 18.87 -4.63
N ILE A 345 5.38 19.07 -3.74
CA ILE A 345 5.14 19.24 -2.30
C ILE A 345 5.70 20.57 -1.80
N ALA A 346 5.13 21.08 -0.72
CA ALA A 346 5.61 22.28 -0.04
C ALA A 346 6.46 21.90 1.18
N LEU A 347 7.66 22.46 1.25
CA LEU A 347 8.61 22.34 2.34
C LEU A 347 8.94 23.73 2.90
N ALA A 348 9.58 23.78 4.06
CA ALA A 348 10.23 24.99 4.56
C ALA A 348 11.55 24.64 5.25
N ALA A 349 12.50 25.58 5.21
CA ALA A 349 13.72 25.48 6.00
C ALA A 349 13.39 25.62 7.49
N ARG A 350 13.96 24.75 8.33
CA ARG A 350 13.80 24.80 9.78
C ARG A 350 14.55 25.99 10.39
N GLU A 351 15.73 26.26 9.86
CA GLU A 351 16.63 27.33 10.27
C GLU A 351 17.17 28.05 9.03
N ASP A 352 17.80 29.21 9.22
CA ASP A 352 18.54 29.88 8.14
C ASP A 352 19.59 28.90 7.58
N THR A 353 19.58 28.69 6.27
CA THR A 353 20.43 27.69 5.62
C THR A 353 20.84 28.13 4.22
N THR A 354 21.84 27.44 3.65
CA THR A 354 22.30 27.69 2.29
C THR A 354 21.93 26.51 1.39
N LEU A 355 21.19 26.78 0.32
CA LEU A 355 20.76 25.80 -0.68
C LEU A 355 21.75 25.81 -1.87
N GLY A 356 22.15 24.63 -2.34
CA GLY A 356 23.10 24.46 -3.44
C GLY A 356 24.48 25.08 -3.16
N GLY A 357 24.86 25.24 -1.88
CA GLY A 357 26.10 25.88 -1.46
C GLY A 357 26.23 27.37 -1.84
N LYS A 358 25.14 28.01 -2.27
CA LYS A 358 25.16 29.37 -2.85
C LYS A 358 24.01 30.27 -2.43
N TYR A 359 22.80 29.73 -2.32
CA TYR A 359 21.58 30.53 -2.14
C TYR A 359 21.18 30.57 -0.68
N GLN A 360 21.15 31.75 -0.07
CA GLN A 360 20.66 31.88 1.30
C GLN A 360 19.14 31.75 1.34
N VAL A 361 18.66 30.91 2.25
CA VAL A 361 17.25 30.63 2.48
C VAL A 361 16.95 30.84 3.96
N LYS A 362 15.98 31.71 4.24
CA LYS A 362 15.59 32.03 5.61
C LYS A 362 14.77 30.92 6.24
N ALA A 363 14.84 30.82 7.57
CA ALA A 363 13.95 29.96 8.33
C ALA A 363 12.49 30.23 7.95
N ASN A 364 11.71 29.16 7.82
CA ASN A 364 10.30 29.16 7.38
C ASN A 364 10.03 29.61 5.94
N ALA A 365 11.06 29.86 5.12
CA ALA A 365 10.86 30.20 3.71
C ALA A 365 10.18 29.04 2.96
N PRO A 366 9.04 29.27 2.28
CA PRO A 366 8.34 28.24 1.51
C PRO A 366 9.14 27.78 0.29
N ILE A 367 9.33 26.47 0.18
CA ILE A 367 10.00 25.81 -0.95
C ILE A 367 9.01 24.86 -1.62
N ILE A 368 8.83 25.00 -2.92
CA ILE A 368 8.07 24.10 -3.79
C ILE A 368 9.06 23.10 -4.39
N ALA A 369 8.99 21.86 -3.93
CA ALA A 369 9.74 20.75 -4.49
C ALA A 369 8.94 20.17 -5.67
N LEU A 370 9.32 20.54 -6.89
CA LEU A 370 8.57 20.27 -8.12
C LEU A 370 8.93 18.90 -8.71
N PHE A 371 8.22 17.86 -8.31
CA PHE A 371 8.43 16.49 -8.80
C PHE A 371 8.29 16.38 -10.31
N ALA A 372 7.29 17.06 -10.89
CA ALA A 372 7.04 17.02 -12.34
C ALA A 372 8.25 17.44 -13.19
N ALA A 373 9.08 18.37 -12.68
CA ALA A 373 10.32 18.80 -13.31
C ALA A 373 11.49 17.85 -12.99
N VAL A 374 11.68 17.49 -11.72
CA VAL A 374 12.79 16.60 -11.31
C VAL A 374 12.70 15.22 -11.96
N HIS A 375 11.48 14.71 -12.16
CA HIS A 375 11.24 13.43 -12.83
C HIS A 375 11.53 13.49 -14.33
N ARG A 376 11.84 14.67 -14.88
CA ARG A 376 12.29 14.90 -16.26
C ARG A 376 13.70 15.47 -16.35
N ASP A 377 14.44 15.53 -15.25
CA ASP A 377 15.80 16.07 -15.26
C ASP A 377 16.67 15.28 -16.25
N PRO A 378 17.15 15.90 -17.34
CA PRO A 378 17.89 15.20 -18.39
C PRO A 378 19.25 14.71 -17.90
N ARG A 379 19.79 15.24 -16.79
CA ARG A 379 21.01 14.74 -16.15
C ARG A 379 20.82 13.35 -15.56
N VAL A 380 19.59 13.03 -15.17
CA VAL A 380 19.20 11.76 -14.56
C VAL A 380 18.63 10.79 -15.60
N TYR A 381 17.76 11.30 -16.49
CA TYR A 381 16.97 10.45 -17.40
C TYR A 381 17.46 10.46 -18.84
N GLY A 382 18.43 11.31 -19.20
CA GLY A 382 18.97 11.46 -20.55
C GLY A 382 18.20 12.47 -21.39
N SER A 383 18.63 12.66 -22.64
CA SER A 383 17.98 13.57 -23.61
C SER A 383 16.56 13.17 -24.00
N ASP A 384 16.17 11.93 -23.71
CA ASP A 384 14.85 11.37 -23.95
C ASP A 384 13.99 11.34 -22.67
N ALA A 385 14.23 12.26 -21.75
CA ALA A 385 13.51 12.35 -20.48
C ALA A 385 11.99 12.50 -20.67
N ASP A 386 11.51 13.12 -21.74
CA ASP A 386 10.05 13.24 -21.99
C ASP A 386 9.43 11.98 -22.64
N ALA A 387 10.24 11.02 -23.07
CA ALA A 387 9.73 9.80 -23.69
C ALA A 387 9.24 8.80 -22.64
N PHE A 388 8.11 8.13 -22.93
CA PHE A 388 7.62 7.01 -22.13
C PHE A 388 8.41 5.74 -22.47
N ARG A 389 9.35 5.36 -21.60
CA ARG A 389 10.19 4.16 -21.80
C ARG A 389 10.25 3.31 -20.53
N PRO A 390 9.29 2.39 -20.30
CA PRO A 390 9.26 1.53 -19.12
C PRO A 390 10.56 0.75 -18.87
N GLU A 391 11.33 0.42 -19.90
CA GLU A 391 12.61 -0.30 -19.79
C GLU A 391 13.59 0.38 -18.83
N ARG A 392 13.58 1.72 -18.75
CA ARG A 392 14.46 2.45 -17.81
C ARG A 392 14.06 2.24 -16.35
N MET A 393 12.82 1.80 -16.10
CA MET A 393 12.19 1.63 -14.80
C MET A 393 12.11 0.17 -14.34
N LEU A 394 12.64 -0.76 -15.14
CA LEU A 394 12.90 -2.12 -14.68
C LEU A 394 13.81 -2.08 -13.45
N ASP A 395 13.60 -3.02 -12.54
CA ASP A 395 14.20 -3.02 -11.21
C ASP A 395 15.69 -2.70 -11.24
N GLU A 396 16.51 -3.42 -11.99
CA GLU A 396 17.96 -3.19 -12.05
C GLU A 396 18.32 -1.74 -12.45
N HIS A 397 17.73 -1.23 -13.52
CA HIS A 397 17.99 0.13 -14.02
C HIS A 397 17.46 1.20 -13.06
N PHE A 398 16.29 0.96 -12.48
CA PHE A 398 15.67 1.86 -11.51
C PHE A 398 16.52 1.98 -10.24
N HIS A 399 17.02 0.85 -9.71
CA HIS A 399 17.86 0.86 -8.50
C HIS A 399 19.20 1.53 -8.75
N ARG A 400 19.88 1.19 -9.87
CA ARG A 400 21.14 1.82 -10.25
C ARG A 400 20.99 3.34 -10.33
N ARG A 401 19.91 3.81 -10.97
CA ARG A 401 19.62 5.24 -11.09
C ARG A 401 19.35 5.90 -9.74
N ASN A 402 18.57 5.29 -8.85
CA ASN A 402 18.31 5.87 -7.52
C ASN A 402 19.55 5.87 -6.61
N GLN A 403 20.53 4.99 -6.87
CA GLN A 403 21.82 5.01 -6.19
C GLN A 403 22.71 6.14 -6.70
N GLU A 404 22.79 6.30 -8.03
CA GLU A 404 23.58 7.35 -8.70
C GLU A 404 22.98 8.75 -8.48
N PHE A 405 21.65 8.85 -8.54
CA PHE A 405 20.86 10.07 -8.38
C PHE A 405 19.81 9.89 -7.27
N PRO A 406 20.20 10.01 -6.00
CA PRO A 406 19.30 9.90 -4.87
C PRO A 406 18.11 10.88 -4.96
N ASN A 407 16.93 10.46 -4.53
CA ASN A 407 15.71 11.28 -4.56
C ASN A 407 15.28 11.76 -5.96
N CYS A 408 15.72 11.11 -7.05
CA CYS A 408 15.31 11.45 -8.42
C CYS A 408 13.88 10.98 -8.79
N TRP A 409 13.30 10.07 -8.01
CA TRP A 409 11.94 9.57 -8.20
C TRP A 409 11.19 9.59 -6.86
N LYS A 410 10.24 10.53 -6.73
CA LYS A 410 9.59 10.91 -5.46
C LYS A 410 8.06 11.10 -5.55
N PRO A 411 7.30 10.32 -6.35
CA PRO A 411 5.85 10.54 -6.48
C PRO A 411 5.08 10.31 -5.17
N PHE A 412 5.68 9.66 -4.18
CA PHE A 412 5.10 9.38 -2.87
C PHE A 412 5.62 10.30 -1.75
N GLY A 413 6.24 11.43 -2.09
CA GLY A 413 6.74 12.40 -1.11
C GLY A 413 8.09 12.02 -0.47
N ASN A 414 8.34 12.54 0.73
CA ASN A 414 9.64 12.41 1.40
C ASN A 414 9.51 12.06 2.88
N GLY A 415 10.45 11.24 3.37
CA GLY A 415 10.69 11.07 4.79
C GLY A 415 9.52 10.47 5.57
N MET A 416 9.43 10.84 6.83
CA MET A 416 8.36 10.43 7.74
C MET A 416 6.99 11.00 7.34
N ARG A 417 6.98 12.06 6.51
CA ARG A 417 5.76 12.63 5.91
C ARG A 417 5.48 12.07 4.51
N GLY A 418 6.16 11.00 4.10
CA GLY A 418 5.88 10.26 2.88
C GLY A 418 4.48 9.63 2.89
N CYS A 419 4.01 9.21 1.72
CA CYS A 419 2.69 8.60 1.57
C CYS A 419 2.61 7.29 2.35
N ILE A 420 1.86 7.29 3.45
CA ILE A 420 1.59 6.08 4.24
C ILE A 420 0.84 5.02 3.41
N GLY A 421 -0.02 5.46 2.48
CA GLY A 421 -0.79 4.59 1.58
C GLY A 421 -0.02 4.08 0.37
N ARG A 422 1.30 4.28 0.29
CA ARG A 422 2.12 3.91 -0.89
C ARG A 422 1.92 2.45 -1.30
N SER A 423 2.08 1.52 -0.37
CA SER A 423 1.95 0.08 -0.64
C SER A 423 0.52 -0.29 -1.07
N PHE A 424 -0.49 0.34 -0.46
CA PHE A 424 -1.90 0.17 -0.82
C PHE A 424 -2.16 0.59 -2.27
N ALA A 425 -1.75 1.82 -2.63
CA ALA A 425 -1.93 2.36 -3.97
C ALA A 425 -1.17 1.53 -5.02
N TRP A 426 0.04 1.08 -4.69
CA TRP A 426 0.85 0.23 -5.58
C TRP A 426 0.19 -1.12 -5.86
N GLN A 427 -0.26 -1.82 -4.81
CA GLN A 427 -0.95 -3.11 -4.95
C GLN A 427 -2.24 -2.96 -5.75
N GLN A 428 -3.04 -1.93 -5.44
CA GLN A 428 -4.29 -1.66 -6.14
C GLN A 428 -4.05 -1.36 -7.63
N ALA A 429 -3.07 -0.51 -7.95
CA ALA A 429 -2.76 -0.14 -9.33
C ALA A 429 -2.27 -1.35 -10.14
N LEU A 430 -1.37 -2.17 -9.58
CA LEU A 430 -0.91 -3.41 -10.23
C LEU A 430 -2.05 -4.39 -10.48
N LEU A 431 -2.87 -4.65 -9.45
CA LEU A 431 -4.01 -5.56 -9.53
C LEU A 431 -4.98 -5.15 -10.64
N VAL A 432 -5.42 -3.88 -10.63
CA VAL A 432 -6.40 -3.39 -11.59
C VAL A 432 -5.81 -3.37 -13.01
N ALA A 433 -4.58 -2.88 -13.17
CA ALA A 433 -3.96 -2.82 -14.49
C ALA A 433 -3.75 -4.22 -15.09
N ALA A 434 -3.29 -5.19 -14.28
CA ALA A 434 -3.14 -6.58 -14.69
C ALA A 434 -4.47 -7.20 -15.10
N MET A 435 -5.52 -7.04 -14.28
CA MET A 435 -6.86 -7.58 -14.60
C MET A 435 -7.44 -7.00 -15.88
N LEU A 436 -7.25 -5.71 -16.14
CA LEU A 436 -7.73 -5.07 -17.37
C LEU A 436 -6.96 -5.54 -18.60
N LEU A 437 -5.64 -5.67 -18.52
CA LEU A 437 -4.80 -6.20 -19.62
C LEU A 437 -5.06 -7.69 -19.90
N GLN A 438 -5.35 -8.47 -18.85
CA GLN A 438 -5.77 -9.87 -18.99
C GLN A 438 -7.14 -9.97 -19.67
N SER A 439 -8.07 -9.08 -19.31
CA SER A 439 -9.49 -9.20 -19.69
C SER A 439 -9.82 -8.59 -21.05
N PHE A 440 -9.10 -7.54 -21.48
CA PHE A 440 -9.51 -6.71 -22.61
C PHE A 440 -8.36 -6.39 -23.57
N ASP A 441 -8.70 -6.34 -24.86
CA ASP A 441 -7.97 -5.57 -25.85
C ASP A 441 -8.50 -4.13 -25.77
N LEU A 442 -7.63 -3.20 -25.40
CA LEU A 442 -7.99 -1.82 -25.08
C LEU A 442 -7.56 -0.89 -26.21
N SER A 443 -8.36 0.14 -26.49
CA SER A 443 -8.02 1.18 -27.44
C SER A 443 -8.53 2.55 -26.97
N MET A 444 -7.93 3.63 -27.45
CA MET A 444 -8.52 4.96 -27.26
C MET A 444 -9.83 5.05 -28.03
N SER A 445 -10.86 5.68 -27.44
CA SER A 445 -12.12 5.93 -28.15
C SER A 445 -11.91 6.90 -29.33
N ASP A 446 -11.06 7.91 -29.10
CA ASP A 446 -10.59 8.88 -30.09
C ASP A 446 -9.07 8.69 -30.28
N PRO A 447 -8.62 8.14 -31.43
CA PRO A 447 -7.19 7.97 -31.74
C PRO A 447 -6.41 9.29 -31.87
N SER A 448 -7.12 10.42 -32.06
CA SER A 448 -6.52 11.75 -32.17
C SER A 448 -6.36 12.45 -30.82
N TYR A 449 -6.88 11.86 -29.74
CA TYR A 449 -6.76 12.42 -28.39
C TYR A 449 -5.29 12.73 -28.06
N ARG A 450 -5.08 13.90 -27.46
CA ARG A 450 -3.80 14.35 -26.92
C ARG A 450 -4.00 14.64 -25.45
N LEU A 451 -3.03 14.28 -24.63
CA LEU A 451 -3.12 14.47 -23.19
C LEU A 451 -3.43 15.93 -22.86
N LYS A 452 -4.57 16.14 -22.22
CA LYS A 452 -4.93 17.40 -21.57
C LYS A 452 -4.94 17.14 -20.08
N ILE A 453 -4.22 17.94 -19.31
CA ILE A 453 -4.15 17.76 -17.86
C ILE A 453 -5.23 18.61 -17.21
N LYS A 454 -6.08 17.97 -16.41
CA LYS A 454 -6.95 18.67 -15.46
C LYS A 454 -6.28 18.68 -14.11
N GLN A 455 -6.11 19.88 -13.53
CA GLN A 455 -5.47 20.08 -12.24
C GLN A 455 -6.46 20.57 -11.19
N THR A 456 -6.50 19.85 -10.06
CA THR A 456 -7.23 20.23 -8.84
C THR A 456 -6.24 20.24 -7.66
N LEU A 457 -6.42 19.34 -6.68
CA LEU A 457 -5.36 18.96 -5.75
C LEU A 457 -4.33 18.06 -6.43
N THR A 458 -4.81 17.17 -7.30
CA THR A 458 -4.01 16.22 -8.08
C THR A 458 -4.12 16.56 -9.56
N ILE A 459 -3.39 15.83 -10.40
CA ILE A 459 -3.54 15.88 -11.86
C ILE A 459 -4.15 14.59 -12.41
N LYS A 460 -4.92 14.70 -13.49
CA LYS A 460 -5.46 13.55 -14.25
C LYS A 460 -5.67 13.91 -15.73
N PRO A 461 -5.74 12.91 -16.63
CA PRO A 461 -6.15 13.13 -18.01
C PRO A 461 -7.59 13.63 -18.09
N ASP A 462 -7.80 14.80 -18.71
CA ASP A 462 -9.11 15.39 -18.94
C ASP A 462 -9.77 14.81 -20.18
N GLY A 463 -11.02 14.35 -20.04
CA GLY A 463 -11.79 13.78 -21.15
C GLY A 463 -11.16 12.54 -21.80
N PHE A 464 -10.26 11.83 -21.11
CA PHE A 464 -9.66 10.60 -21.64
C PHE A 464 -10.68 9.46 -21.62
N ARG A 465 -10.90 8.84 -22.79
CA ARG A 465 -11.89 7.77 -22.98
C ARG A 465 -11.31 6.59 -23.73
N MET A 466 -11.79 5.39 -23.39
CA MET A 466 -11.32 4.13 -23.93
C MET A 466 -12.49 3.25 -24.40
N ARG A 467 -12.17 2.31 -25.29
CA ARG A 467 -13.01 1.15 -25.60
C ARG A 467 -12.32 -0.11 -25.07
N ALA A 468 -13.13 -1.09 -24.66
CA ALA A 468 -12.66 -2.34 -24.10
C ALA A 468 -13.33 -3.53 -24.79
N ARG A 469 -12.58 -4.25 -25.62
CA ARG A 469 -13.04 -5.46 -26.29
C ARG A 469 -12.67 -6.69 -25.46
N PRO A 470 -13.62 -7.52 -25.01
CA PRO A 470 -13.30 -8.71 -24.23
C PRO A 470 -12.37 -9.66 -25.00
N ARG A 471 -11.32 -10.15 -24.35
CA ARG A 471 -10.43 -11.17 -24.90
C ARG A 471 -11.08 -12.53 -24.83
N HIS A 472 -10.93 -13.34 -25.87
CA HIS A 472 -11.61 -14.64 -25.99
C HIS A 472 -11.23 -15.64 -24.87
N ARG A 473 -10.06 -15.45 -24.23
CA ARG A 473 -9.50 -16.27 -23.15
C ARG A 473 -10.05 -15.95 -21.75
N ALA A 474 -10.41 -14.70 -21.46
CA ALA A 474 -10.57 -14.22 -20.07
C ALA A 474 -12.01 -14.15 -19.54
N ALA A 475 -13.03 -14.33 -20.39
CA ALA A 475 -14.42 -14.01 -20.05
C ALA A 475 -15.04 -14.88 -18.91
N LEU A 476 -14.38 -15.95 -18.47
CA LEU A 476 -14.93 -16.89 -17.48
C LEU A 476 -14.07 -17.08 -16.21
N SER A 477 -12.81 -16.64 -16.19
CA SER A 477 -11.90 -16.81 -15.04
C SER A 477 -12.11 -15.74 -13.96
N VAL A 478 -12.47 -14.52 -14.36
CA VAL A 478 -12.69 -13.34 -13.48
C VAL A 478 -13.83 -13.57 -12.46
N LEU A 479 -14.70 -14.55 -12.70
CA LEU A 479 -15.84 -14.87 -11.84
C LEU A 479 -15.52 -15.86 -10.72
N GLN A 480 -14.29 -16.40 -10.64
CA GLN A 480 -13.93 -17.30 -9.56
C GLN A 480 -13.71 -16.51 -8.26
N PRO A 481 -14.48 -16.76 -7.19
CA PRO A 481 -14.18 -16.18 -5.90
C PRO A 481 -12.83 -16.73 -5.44
N THR A 482 -11.86 -15.85 -5.23
CA THR A 482 -10.64 -16.17 -4.51
C THR A 482 -11.08 -16.50 -3.08
N THR A 483 -11.12 -17.79 -2.73
CA THR A 483 -11.23 -18.17 -1.32
C THR A 483 -9.97 -17.67 -0.65
N THR A 484 -10.08 -16.55 0.05
CA THR A 484 -9.07 -16.10 1.00
C THR A 484 -8.88 -17.24 1.98
N ILE A 485 -7.77 -17.97 1.88
CA ILE A 485 -7.31 -18.78 3.00
C ILE A 485 -6.84 -17.77 4.03
N THR A 486 -7.79 -17.27 4.82
CA THR A 486 -7.47 -16.69 6.10
C THR A 486 -6.77 -17.81 6.84
N SER A 487 -5.45 -17.69 7.02
CA SER A 487 -4.75 -18.44 8.05
C SER A 487 -5.39 -18.05 9.37
N THR A 488 -6.50 -18.71 9.71
CA THR A 488 -7.02 -18.72 11.07
C THR A 488 -5.88 -19.23 11.91
N ALA A 489 -5.37 -18.34 12.76
CA ALA A 489 -4.49 -18.70 13.85
C ALA A 489 -5.02 -20.00 14.44
N CYS A 490 -4.14 -21.00 14.49
CA CYS A 490 -4.40 -22.21 15.24
C CYS A 490 -4.88 -21.76 16.63
N PRO A 491 -6.00 -22.26 17.16
CA PRO A 491 -6.28 -22.02 18.57
C PRO A 491 -5.05 -22.51 19.34
N PRO A 492 -4.58 -21.77 20.37
CA PRO A 492 -3.44 -22.20 21.14
C PRO A 492 -3.76 -23.60 21.65
N SER A 493 -3.06 -24.60 21.12
CA SER A 493 -3.07 -25.91 21.70
C SER A 493 -2.35 -25.73 23.03
N THR A 494 -3.11 -25.53 24.10
CA THR A 494 -2.67 -25.82 25.46
C THR A 494 -2.43 -27.33 25.54
N ALA A 495 -1.33 -27.76 24.91
CA ALA A 495 -0.64 -28.95 25.35
C ALA A 495 0.09 -28.52 26.62
N THR A 496 -0.53 -28.77 27.77
CA THR A 496 0.18 -28.90 29.03
C THR A 496 1.13 -30.08 28.87
N ILE A 497 2.28 -29.82 28.27
CA ILE A 497 3.46 -30.67 28.41
C ILE A 497 4.03 -30.27 29.76
N GLY A 498 4.20 -31.26 30.63
CA GLY A 498 4.74 -31.08 31.96
C GLY A 498 6.06 -30.32 31.94
N GLU A 499 6.37 -29.70 33.07
CA GLU A 499 7.65 -29.10 33.37
C GLU A 499 8.79 -30.08 33.03
N ASP A 500 9.34 -29.98 31.82
CA ASP A 500 10.52 -30.72 31.41
C ASP A 500 11.74 -29.80 31.58
N GLU A 501 12.50 -30.06 32.63
CA GLU A 501 13.84 -29.54 32.92
C GLU A 501 14.91 -29.87 31.85
N ALA A 502 14.53 -30.15 30.59
CA ALA A 502 15.42 -30.71 29.57
C ALA A 502 15.97 -29.69 28.54
N LEU A 503 15.44 -28.46 28.45
CA LEU A 503 15.93 -27.43 27.51
C LEU A 503 17.00 -26.54 28.16
N LYS A 504 18.27 -26.94 28.05
CA LYS A 504 19.40 -26.29 28.75
C LYS A 504 19.79 -24.90 28.24
N THR A 505 19.48 -24.54 26.98
CA THR A 505 19.91 -23.26 26.38
C THR A 505 18.72 -22.36 26.06
N LYS A 506 18.76 -21.12 26.55
CA LYS A 506 17.75 -20.09 26.28
C LYS A 506 18.19 -19.16 25.15
N ILE A 507 17.26 -18.68 24.33
CA ILE A 507 17.49 -17.67 23.28
C ILE A 507 16.75 -16.37 23.60
N ASP A 508 17.44 -15.24 23.52
CA ASP A 508 16.84 -13.92 23.74
C ASP A 508 16.55 -13.26 22.38
N ILE A 509 15.32 -12.78 22.18
CA ILE A 509 14.83 -12.30 20.88
C ILE A 509 14.30 -10.87 21.03
N TYR A 510 14.91 -9.91 20.33
CA TYR A 510 14.49 -8.52 20.36
C TYR A 510 14.16 -8.00 18.96
N TYR A 511 13.18 -7.09 18.87
CA TYR A 511 12.76 -6.52 17.59
C TYR A 511 12.64 -5.00 17.59
N GLY A 512 12.93 -4.40 16.43
CA GLY A 512 12.65 -2.99 16.13
C GLY A 512 11.70 -2.88 14.95
N SER A 513 10.48 -2.41 15.18
CA SER A 513 9.47 -2.30 14.12
C SER A 513 8.46 -1.19 14.36
N ASN A 514 8.33 -0.28 13.39
CA ASN A 514 7.21 0.68 13.28
C ASN A 514 6.02 0.09 12.52
N THR A 515 6.27 -0.93 11.68
CA THR A 515 5.28 -1.53 10.78
C THR A 515 4.82 -2.92 11.23
N ASN A 516 5.23 -3.37 12.42
CA ASN A 516 5.04 -4.72 12.96
C ASN A 516 5.59 -5.89 12.12
N THR A 517 6.22 -5.66 10.96
CA THR A 517 6.84 -6.72 10.15
C THR A 517 7.89 -7.49 10.95
N CYS A 518 8.88 -6.80 11.51
CA CYS A 518 9.92 -7.44 12.33
C CYS A 518 9.37 -8.02 13.64
N LYS A 519 8.26 -7.46 14.17
CA LYS A 519 7.57 -8.03 15.33
C LYS A 519 6.97 -9.40 15.00
N GLN A 520 6.30 -9.53 13.86
CA GLN A 520 5.73 -10.81 13.42
C GLN A 520 6.83 -11.86 13.17
N LEU A 521 7.94 -11.47 12.54
CA LEU A 521 9.10 -12.35 12.35
C LEU A 521 9.70 -12.80 13.69
N ALA A 522 9.82 -11.88 14.66
CA ALA A 522 10.30 -12.21 16.00
C ALA A 522 9.33 -13.13 16.77
N SER A 523 8.01 -12.93 16.67
CA SER A 523 7.02 -13.84 17.23
C SER A 523 7.11 -15.24 16.63
N ARG A 524 7.35 -15.34 15.31
CA ARG A 524 7.56 -16.62 14.64
C ARG A 524 8.82 -17.35 15.16
N LEU A 525 9.92 -16.63 15.41
CA LEU A 525 11.11 -17.23 16.04
C LEU A 525 10.81 -17.77 17.44
N VAL A 526 10.01 -17.03 18.22
CA VAL A 526 9.56 -17.46 19.57
C VAL A 526 8.76 -18.75 19.48
N ASP A 527 7.80 -18.82 18.55
CA ASP A 527 6.95 -20.00 18.36
C ASP A 527 7.75 -21.22 17.90
N ASN A 528 8.75 -21.02 17.02
CA ASN A 528 9.56 -22.09 16.45
C ASN A 528 10.74 -22.53 17.33
N ALA A 529 11.13 -21.74 18.36
CA ALA A 529 12.32 -22.04 19.17
C ALA A 529 12.27 -23.42 19.85
N ALA A 530 11.09 -23.81 20.34
CA ALA A 530 10.89 -25.09 21.01
C ALA A 530 11.08 -26.28 20.06
N ASP A 531 10.61 -26.17 18.81
CA ASP A 531 10.76 -27.20 17.78
C ASP A 531 12.22 -27.44 17.39
N HIS A 532 13.08 -26.43 17.60
CA HIS A 532 14.52 -26.50 17.38
C HIS A 532 15.34 -26.84 18.64
N GLY A 533 14.68 -27.15 19.76
CA GLY A 533 15.32 -27.56 21.00
C GLY A 533 15.90 -26.41 21.84
N PHE A 534 15.37 -25.20 21.68
CA PHE A 534 15.75 -24.04 22.48
C PHE A 534 14.58 -23.55 23.35
N ALA A 535 14.88 -23.11 24.58
CA ALA A 535 13.91 -22.41 25.41
C ALA A 535 13.90 -20.91 25.08
N VAL A 536 12.76 -20.24 25.21
CA VAL A 536 12.66 -18.80 25.01
C VAL A 536 13.08 -18.08 26.29
N GLY A 537 14.05 -17.18 26.17
CA GLY A 537 14.54 -16.32 27.24
C GLY A 537 13.79 -14.99 27.28
N ALA A 538 14.52 -13.88 27.20
CA ALA A 538 13.95 -12.54 27.17
C ALA A 538 13.42 -12.21 25.76
N THR A 539 12.18 -11.74 25.68
CA THR A 539 11.57 -11.27 24.42
C THR A 539 11.04 -9.85 24.58
N GLY A 540 11.31 -8.97 23.63
CA GLY A 540 10.83 -7.60 23.71
C GLY A 540 11.23 -6.71 22.55
N THR A 541 11.01 -5.41 22.72
CA THR A 541 11.53 -4.41 21.78
C THR A 541 13.04 -4.23 21.96
N LEU A 542 13.72 -3.72 20.94
CA LEU A 542 15.14 -3.37 21.05
C LEU A 542 15.39 -2.36 22.19
N ASP A 543 14.50 -1.40 22.39
CA ASP A 543 14.62 -0.44 23.48
C ASP A 543 14.51 -1.07 24.89
N ALA A 544 13.82 -2.21 25.01
CA ALA A 544 13.80 -2.98 26.26
C ALA A 544 15.14 -3.70 26.53
N ALA A 545 15.97 -3.88 25.52
CA ALA A 545 17.29 -4.53 25.62
C ALA A 545 18.43 -3.56 25.97
N VAL A 546 18.16 -2.27 26.17
CA VAL A 546 19.16 -1.26 26.55
C VAL A 546 19.85 -1.68 27.85
N LYS A 547 21.17 -1.89 27.82
CA LYS A 547 21.98 -2.43 28.94
C LYS A 547 21.57 -3.82 29.44
N GLY A 548 20.70 -4.52 28.71
CA GLY A 548 20.10 -5.80 29.10
C GLY A 548 20.45 -6.98 28.21
N LEU A 549 21.41 -6.83 27.27
CA LEU A 549 21.84 -7.93 26.42
C LEU A 549 22.52 -9.03 27.25
N SER A 550 22.04 -10.27 27.11
CA SER A 550 22.58 -11.40 27.84
C SER A 550 23.98 -11.78 27.33
N LYS A 551 24.89 -12.03 28.28
CA LYS A 551 26.21 -12.62 28.02
C LYS A 551 26.19 -14.16 28.02
N LYS A 552 25.08 -14.76 28.46
CA LYS A 552 24.95 -16.22 28.63
C LYS A 552 24.16 -16.86 27.50
N ASN A 553 23.17 -16.15 26.96
CA ASN A 553 22.26 -16.64 25.95
C ASN A 553 22.62 -16.07 24.57
N PRO A 554 22.45 -16.82 23.47
CA PRO A 554 22.45 -16.25 22.13
C PRO A 554 21.33 -15.21 21.99
N VAL A 555 21.67 -14.06 21.42
CA VAL A 555 20.74 -12.95 21.18
C VAL A 555 20.42 -12.85 19.68
N VAL A 556 19.14 -12.80 19.33
CA VAL A 556 18.68 -12.57 17.95
C VAL A 556 17.96 -11.24 17.86
N LEU A 557 18.42 -10.37 16.96
CA LEU A 557 17.87 -9.04 16.74
C LEU A 557 17.19 -8.97 15.37
N VAL A 558 15.91 -8.60 15.34
CA VAL A 558 15.16 -8.40 14.10
C VAL A 558 14.82 -6.93 13.94
N ALA A 559 15.43 -6.24 12.98
CA ALA A 559 15.29 -4.79 12.85
C ALA A 559 14.93 -4.35 11.43
N ALA A 560 14.22 -3.23 11.32
CA ALA A 560 13.96 -2.55 10.05
C ALA A 560 14.65 -1.18 9.98
N SER A 561 14.91 -0.71 8.75
CA SER A 561 15.28 0.70 8.50
C SER A 561 14.09 1.49 7.97
N TYR A 562 13.79 2.63 8.60
CA TYR A 562 12.74 3.55 8.17
C TYR A 562 13.39 4.86 7.73
N ASN A 563 13.58 5.05 6.42
CA ASN A 563 14.33 6.18 5.86
C ASN A 563 15.72 6.37 6.50
N GLY A 564 16.36 5.25 6.87
CA GLY A 564 17.68 5.25 7.50
C GLY A 564 17.70 5.51 9.00
N GLN A 565 16.54 5.75 9.59
CA GLN A 565 16.35 5.86 11.03
C GLN A 565 15.88 4.52 11.62
N PRO A 566 16.22 4.23 12.89
CA PRO A 566 15.68 3.08 13.60
C PRO A 566 14.17 3.18 13.77
N ALA A 567 13.55 2.03 14.07
CA ALA A 567 12.19 2.02 14.59
C ALA A 567 12.10 2.88 15.87
N SER A 568 10.93 3.45 16.18
CA SER A 568 10.75 4.23 17.40
C SER A 568 11.04 3.41 18.65
N ASN A 569 10.66 2.13 18.65
CA ASN A 569 10.96 1.14 19.69
C ASN A 569 12.38 0.52 19.60
N ALA A 570 13.27 1.11 18.79
CA ALA A 570 14.68 0.77 18.69
C ALA A 570 15.59 2.01 18.75
N ALA A 571 15.01 3.21 18.85
CA ALA A 571 15.74 4.46 18.79
C ALA A 571 16.63 4.66 20.01
N ARG A 572 16.14 4.30 21.21
CA ARG A 572 16.95 4.37 22.44
C ARG A 572 18.07 3.34 22.43
N PHE A 573 17.81 2.15 21.89
CA PHE A 573 18.82 1.10 21.73
C PHE A 573 19.94 1.51 20.78
N VAL A 574 19.60 2.09 19.62
CA VAL A 574 20.60 2.63 18.67
C VAL A 574 21.36 3.81 19.27
N GLY A 575 20.68 4.71 19.99
CA GLY A 575 21.33 5.79 20.71
C GLY A 575 22.32 5.29 21.77
N TRP A 576 21.92 4.28 22.55
CA TRP A 576 22.79 3.62 23.53
C TRP A 576 24.01 2.97 22.86
N LEU A 577 23.81 2.23 21.77
CA LEU A 577 24.88 1.61 20.98
C LEU A 577 25.91 2.63 20.47
N SER A 578 25.45 3.82 20.07
CA SER A 578 26.34 4.89 19.58
C SER A 578 27.25 5.48 20.67
N ALA A 579 26.87 5.32 21.94
CA ALA A 579 27.60 5.84 23.09
C ALA A 579 28.52 4.81 23.78
N LEU A 580 28.45 3.54 23.37
CA LEU A 580 29.26 2.45 23.93
C LEU A 580 30.73 2.56 23.48
N ARG A 581 31.66 2.25 24.38
CA ARG A 581 33.09 2.15 24.05
C ARG A 581 33.42 0.76 23.49
N SER A 582 34.62 0.60 22.93
CA SER A 582 35.15 -0.70 22.54
C SER A 582 35.21 -1.63 23.76
N ASP A 583 34.81 -2.89 23.57
CA ASP A 583 34.85 -4.02 24.52
C ASP A 583 33.74 -4.12 25.59
N GLU A 584 32.78 -3.19 25.64
CA GLU A 584 31.68 -3.26 26.61
C GLU A 584 30.69 -4.43 26.37
N LEU A 585 30.65 -4.99 25.16
CA LEU A 585 29.81 -6.12 24.77
C LEU A 585 30.59 -7.44 24.63
N ALA A 586 31.76 -7.53 25.26
CA ALA A 586 32.48 -8.79 25.39
C ALA A 586 31.56 -9.89 25.98
N ASP A 587 31.64 -11.08 25.37
CA ASP A 587 30.83 -12.28 25.64
C ASP A 587 29.37 -12.26 25.13
N VAL A 588 28.92 -11.19 24.48
CA VAL A 588 27.58 -11.19 23.86
C VAL A 588 27.65 -11.86 22.49
N ALA A 589 26.94 -12.98 22.33
CA ALA A 589 26.82 -13.67 21.05
C ALA A 589 25.52 -13.26 20.34
N PHE A 590 25.60 -12.69 19.14
CA PHE A 590 24.45 -12.10 18.47
C PHE A 590 24.26 -12.52 17.01
N ALA A 591 23.01 -12.51 16.54
CA ALA A 591 22.65 -12.61 15.13
C ALA A 591 21.64 -11.50 14.79
N VAL A 592 21.71 -10.97 13.56
CA VAL A 592 20.80 -9.91 13.11
C VAL A 592 20.06 -10.34 11.85
N PHE A 593 18.76 -10.08 11.81
CA PHE A 593 17.96 -10.11 10.59
C PHE A 593 17.40 -8.73 10.28
N GLY A 594 17.65 -8.26 9.07
CA GLY A 594 17.31 -6.91 8.61
C GLY A 594 16.21 -6.89 7.57
N CYS A 595 15.19 -6.05 7.78
CA CYS A 595 14.20 -5.72 6.75
C CYS A 595 14.47 -4.30 6.20
N GLY A 596 14.46 -4.15 4.88
CA GLY A 596 14.66 -2.87 4.21
C GLY A 596 13.92 -2.82 2.89
N HIS A 597 13.79 -1.64 2.31
CA HIS A 597 13.12 -1.46 1.02
C HIS A 597 14.07 -0.73 0.07
N ARG A 598 14.43 -1.38 -1.05
CA ARG A 598 15.49 -0.91 -1.98
C ARG A 598 15.29 0.49 -2.56
N ASP A 599 14.04 0.92 -2.73
CA ASP A 599 13.72 2.26 -3.24
C ASP A 599 14.33 3.41 -2.41
N TRP A 600 14.70 3.15 -1.15
CA TRP A 600 15.48 4.08 -0.34
C TRP A 600 16.98 3.76 -0.39
N ALA A 601 17.57 3.83 -1.59
CA ALA A 601 18.94 3.39 -1.88
C ALA A 601 19.99 3.86 -0.84
N LYS A 602 20.02 5.15 -0.50
CA LYS A 602 20.95 5.72 0.52
C LYS A 602 20.83 5.10 1.90
N THR A 603 19.65 4.57 2.23
CA THR A 603 19.32 4.10 3.58
C THR A 603 18.91 2.64 3.64
N PHE A 604 19.11 1.90 2.54
CA PHE A 604 18.74 0.51 2.41
C PHE A 604 19.48 -0.36 3.43
N LEU A 605 18.70 -0.93 4.36
CA LEU A 605 19.17 -1.73 5.49
C LEU A 605 20.19 -0.99 6.38
N ARG A 606 20.19 0.35 6.41
CA ARG A 606 21.15 1.15 7.18
C ARG A 606 21.19 0.76 8.66
N VAL A 607 20.02 0.59 9.30
CA VAL A 607 19.91 0.28 10.72
C VAL A 607 20.34 -1.16 11.03
N PRO A 608 19.85 -2.22 10.35
CA PRO A 608 20.34 -3.58 10.55
C PRO A 608 21.86 -3.71 10.32
N LYS A 609 22.39 -3.08 9.26
CA LYS A 609 23.83 -3.05 8.99
C LYS A 609 24.58 -2.33 10.11
N TYR A 610 24.05 -1.21 10.61
CA TYR A 610 24.63 -0.48 11.73
C TYR A 610 24.64 -1.32 13.01
N LEU A 611 23.55 -2.01 13.34
CA LEU A 611 23.47 -2.91 14.50
C LEU A 611 24.53 -4.01 14.39
N ASP A 612 24.55 -4.74 13.28
CA ASP A 612 25.46 -5.86 13.06
C ASP A 612 26.95 -5.44 13.12
N GLN A 613 27.29 -4.29 12.53
CA GLN A 613 28.67 -3.79 12.55
C GLN A 613 29.07 -3.20 13.91
N THR A 614 28.17 -2.47 14.59
CA THR A 614 28.49 -1.78 15.84
C THR A 614 28.57 -2.77 17.00
N LEU A 615 27.69 -3.77 17.05
CA LEU A 615 27.76 -4.84 18.05
C LEU A 615 29.10 -5.60 17.97
N GLN A 616 29.57 -5.88 16.74
CA GLN A 616 30.88 -6.50 16.54
C GLN A 616 32.03 -5.58 16.98
N LYS A 617 31.99 -4.28 16.63
CA LYS A 617 33.00 -3.29 17.05
C LYS A 617 33.07 -3.09 18.56
N CYS A 618 31.96 -3.25 19.27
CA CYS A 618 31.88 -3.15 20.73
C CYS A 618 32.27 -4.45 21.46
N GLY A 619 32.81 -5.46 20.77
CA GLY A 619 33.33 -6.71 21.36
C GLY A 619 32.37 -7.90 21.31
N GLY A 620 31.19 -7.76 20.69
CA GLY A 620 30.24 -8.86 20.50
C GLY A 620 30.70 -9.88 19.46
N THR A 621 30.35 -11.15 19.68
CA THR A 621 30.65 -12.25 18.74
C THR A 621 29.47 -12.48 17.79
N ARG A 622 29.68 -12.28 16.49
CA ARG A 622 28.67 -12.59 15.46
C ARG A 622 28.47 -14.11 15.36
N LEU A 623 27.25 -14.57 15.56
CA LEU A 623 26.85 -15.98 15.42
C LEU A 623 26.60 -16.33 13.95
N ALA A 624 25.70 -15.59 13.29
CA ALA A 624 25.28 -15.84 11.92
C ALA A 624 25.57 -14.63 11.03
N ALA A 625 25.75 -14.87 9.73
CA ALA A 625 25.75 -13.79 8.75
C ALA A 625 24.43 -12.99 8.82
N LEU A 626 24.53 -11.67 8.65
CA LEU A 626 23.37 -10.77 8.63
C LEU A 626 22.35 -11.28 7.60
N GLY A 627 21.18 -11.71 8.09
CA GLY A 627 20.06 -12.02 7.23
C GLY A 627 19.44 -10.73 6.71
N THR A 628 19.03 -10.70 5.45
CA THR A 628 18.44 -9.50 4.85
C THR A 628 17.25 -9.88 4.00
N SER A 629 16.17 -9.10 4.10
CA SER A 629 15.07 -9.19 3.14
C SER A 629 14.78 -7.83 2.52
N ASP A 630 14.49 -7.88 1.23
CA ASP A 630 13.94 -6.75 0.52
C ASP A 630 12.42 -6.80 0.48
N VAL A 631 11.85 -5.87 1.21
CA VAL A 631 10.41 -5.69 1.34
C VAL A 631 9.75 -5.40 -0.02
N ALA A 632 10.48 -4.82 -0.98
CA ALA A 632 9.97 -4.55 -2.32
C ALA A 632 9.67 -5.83 -3.13
N GLU A 633 10.32 -6.97 -2.80
CA GLU A 633 10.10 -8.23 -3.51
C GLU A 633 8.87 -9.01 -3.01
N GLY A 634 8.26 -8.59 -1.90
CA GLY A 634 7.15 -9.33 -1.28
C GLY A 634 7.55 -10.69 -0.69
N LYS A 635 8.85 -10.97 -0.54
CA LYS A 635 9.41 -12.26 -0.10
C LYS A 635 9.87 -12.28 1.35
N VAL A 636 9.42 -11.33 2.16
CA VAL A 636 9.90 -11.16 3.54
C VAL A 636 9.81 -12.44 4.37
N LEU A 637 8.69 -13.16 4.25
CA LEU A 637 8.51 -14.42 4.97
C LEU A 637 9.41 -15.54 4.42
N SER A 638 9.55 -15.66 3.10
CA SER A 638 10.39 -16.71 2.50
C SER A 638 11.88 -16.47 2.75
N ASP A 639 12.34 -15.22 2.63
CA ASP A 639 13.75 -14.85 2.89
C ASP A 639 14.11 -15.12 4.36
N PHE A 640 13.16 -14.80 5.26
CA PHE A 640 13.32 -15.07 6.68
C PHE A 640 13.38 -16.56 6.98
N SER A 641 12.44 -17.36 6.46
CA SER A 641 12.44 -18.81 6.67
C SER A 641 13.67 -19.49 6.08
N ALA A 642 14.14 -19.05 4.91
CA ALA A 642 15.39 -19.54 4.33
C ALA A 642 16.61 -19.22 5.23
N TRP A 643 16.66 -18.02 5.80
CA TRP A 643 17.71 -17.64 6.75
C TRP A 643 17.61 -18.41 8.07
N GLU A 644 16.41 -18.62 8.61
CA GLU A 644 16.16 -19.44 9.79
C GLU A 644 16.71 -20.86 9.59
N GLU A 645 16.26 -21.55 8.54
CA GLU A 645 16.57 -22.96 8.28
C GLU A 645 18.03 -23.20 7.87
N HIS A 646 18.58 -22.34 7.02
CA HIS A 646 19.90 -22.57 6.42
C HIS A 646 21.05 -21.86 7.13
N VAL A 647 20.77 -20.86 7.97
CA VAL A 647 21.82 -20.04 8.61
C VAL A 647 21.69 -20.03 10.13
N LEU A 648 20.56 -19.59 10.67
CA LEU A 648 20.42 -19.38 12.12
C LEU A 648 20.43 -20.69 12.91
N TRP A 649 19.48 -21.59 12.63
CA TRP A 649 19.33 -22.83 13.41
C TRP A 649 20.52 -23.79 13.28
N PRO A 650 21.19 -23.96 12.12
CA PRO A 650 22.41 -24.75 12.03
C PRO A 650 23.52 -24.25 12.97
N VAL A 651 23.80 -22.95 12.97
CA VAL A 651 24.85 -22.34 13.81
C VAL A 651 24.54 -22.47 15.30
N LEU A 652 23.28 -22.21 15.68
CA LEU A 652 22.88 -22.31 17.08
C LEU A 652 23.01 -23.75 17.61
N ARG A 653 22.65 -24.75 16.79
CA ARG A 653 22.79 -26.17 17.15
C ARG A 653 24.25 -26.59 17.28
N GLU A 654 25.10 -26.16 16.36
CA GLU A 654 26.54 -26.46 16.39
C GLU A 654 27.20 -25.93 17.67
N LYS A 655 26.88 -24.69 18.06
CA LYS A 655 27.55 -24.01 19.19
C LYS A 655 26.95 -24.30 20.56
N TYR A 656 25.64 -24.50 20.66
CA TYR A 656 24.93 -24.59 21.94
C TYR A 656 24.19 -25.92 22.18
N GLY A 657 24.18 -26.82 21.20
CA GLY A 657 23.43 -28.07 21.24
C GLY A 657 21.92 -27.86 21.02
N GLY A 658 21.32 -28.69 20.18
CA GLY A 658 19.87 -28.71 19.92
C GLY A 658 19.50 -29.94 19.09
N ALA A 659 18.27 -30.45 19.26
CA ALA A 659 17.81 -31.64 18.55
C ALA A 659 17.75 -31.39 17.03
N ALA A 660 18.04 -32.41 16.21
CA ALA A 660 17.76 -32.34 14.78
C ALA A 660 16.24 -32.15 14.58
N ALA A 661 15.84 -31.25 13.68
CA ALA A 661 14.45 -31.14 13.26
C ALA A 661 13.96 -32.56 12.92
N ARG A 662 12.88 -33.01 13.58
CA ARG A 662 12.32 -34.35 13.34
C ARG A 662 12.09 -34.49 11.83
N THR A 663 12.61 -35.55 11.24
CA THR A 663 12.60 -35.79 9.80
C THR A 663 11.20 -35.62 9.22
N ALA A 664 11.11 -35.00 8.03
CA ALA A 664 9.87 -34.71 7.32
C ALA A 664 8.91 -35.91 7.14
N HIS A 665 9.41 -37.14 7.30
CA HIS A 665 8.64 -38.37 7.23
C HIS A 665 7.73 -38.61 8.46
N GLU A 666 8.18 -38.29 9.67
CA GLU A 666 7.35 -38.40 10.90
C GLU A 666 6.39 -37.21 11.06
N ALA A 667 6.77 -36.04 10.51
CA ALA A 667 5.87 -34.89 10.41
C ALA A 667 4.70 -35.17 9.45
N ALA A 668 4.95 -35.90 8.34
CA ALA A 668 3.91 -36.25 7.36
C ALA A 668 2.85 -37.22 7.90
N GLU A 669 3.23 -38.22 8.71
CA GLU A 669 2.27 -39.17 9.29
C GLU A 669 1.36 -38.55 10.37
N ARG A 670 1.83 -37.52 11.08
CA ARG A 670 0.99 -36.73 12.01
C ARG A 670 0.29 -35.53 11.35
N ALA A 671 0.69 -35.14 10.15
CA ALA A 671 0.13 -33.98 9.45
C ALA A 671 -1.23 -34.23 8.80
N LEU A 672 -1.83 -35.43 8.87
CA LEU A 672 -3.20 -35.65 8.40
C LEU A 672 -4.03 -36.24 9.53
N GLN A 673 -4.62 -35.36 10.35
CA GLN A 673 -5.66 -35.78 11.28
C GLN A 673 -6.99 -35.85 10.54
N VAL A 674 -7.50 -37.06 10.32
CA VAL A 674 -8.83 -37.32 9.80
C VAL A 674 -9.75 -37.65 10.98
N LYS A 675 -10.58 -36.68 11.37
CA LYS A 675 -11.58 -36.88 12.44
C LYS A 675 -12.91 -37.20 11.77
N VAL A 676 -13.38 -38.44 11.92
CA VAL A 676 -14.71 -38.87 11.48
C VAL A 676 -15.71 -38.54 12.58
N LEU A 677 -16.48 -37.48 12.39
CA LEU A 677 -17.57 -37.15 13.28
C LEU A 677 -18.83 -37.84 12.76
N VAL A 678 -19.31 -38.85 13.50
CA VAL A 678 -20.68 -39.34 13.34
C VAL A 678 -21.56 -38.38 14.12
N SER A 679 -21.98 -37.30 13.48
CA SER A 679 -22.88 -36.33 14.07
C SER A 679 -24.20 -36.34 13.32
N GLY A 680 -25.28 -36.58 14.06
CA GLY A 680 -26.63 -36.53 13.51
C GLY A 680 -26.94 -35.13 12.97
N THR A 681 -27.66 -35.11 11.84
CA THR A 681 -28.38 -33.97 11.24
C THR A 681 -27.56 -32.81 10.67
N SER A 682 -27.36 -32.86 9.35
CA SER A 682 -27.47 -31.78 8.34
C SER A 682 -27.01 -30.36 8.73
N ALA A 683 -25.78 -30.02 8.36
CA ALA A 683 -25.28 -28.65 8.32
C ALA A 683 -25.64 -27.93 7.00
N LEU A 684 -26.94 -27.83 6.68
CA LEU A 684 -27.43 -26.77 5.81
C LEU A 684 -27.82 -25.58 6.69
N ARG A 685 -26.85 -24.72 7.08
CA ARG A 685 -27.16 -23.46 7.75
C ARG A 685 -26.25 -22.31 7.29
N CYS A 686 -26.82 -21.49 6.41
CA CYS A 686 -26.67 -20.04 6.36
C CYS A 686 -27.92 -19.47 5.67
N GLY A 687 -29.02 -19.28 6.41
CA GLY A 687 -30.22 -18.53 5.96
C GLY A 687 -31.00 -19.05 4.74
N LEU A 688 -30.56 -20.12 4.08
CA LEU A 688 -31.19 -20.69 2.89
C LEU A 688 -32.33 -21.65 3.28
N ARG A 689 -33.48 -21.51 2.63
CA ARG A 689 -34.60 -22.45 2.74
C ARG A 689 -34.59 -23.42 1.56
N GLN A 690 -34.75 -24.71 1.83
CA GLN A 690 -34.71 -25.74 0.80
C GLN A 690 -35.95 -25.67 -0.09
N ALA A 691 -35.77 -25.36 -1.38
CA ALA A 691 -36.81 -25.38 -2.39
C ALA A 691 -36.68 -26.63 -3.29
N ARG A 692 -37.78 -27.08 -3.88
CA ARG A 692 -37.79 -28.25 -4.77
C ARG A 692 -37.89 -27.81 -6.23
N VAL A 693 -36.97 -28.26 -7.07
CA VAL A 693 -37.09 -28.13 -8.53
C VAL A 693 -38.10 -29.17 -9.01
N PHE A 694 -39.18 -28.72 -9.64
CA PHE A 694 -40.27 -29.58 -10.11
C PHE A 694 -40.20 -29.80 -11.63
N ALA A 695 -39.72 -28.83 -12.40
CA ALA A 695 -39.46 -29.00 -13.83
C ALA A 695 -38.06 -28.50 -14.21
N ASN A 696 -37.41 -29.20 -15.13
CA ASN A 696 -36.11 -28.84 -15.69
C ASN A 696 -36.08 -29.22 -17.17
N THR A 697 -36.41 -28.25 -18.03
CA THR A 697 -36.55 -28.47 -19.46
C THR A 697 -35.48 -27.69 -20.21
N THR A 698 -34.70 -28.36 -21.06
CA THR A 698 -33.76 -27.66 -21.94
C THR A 698 -34.54 -26.96 -23.05
N LEU A 699 -34.37 -25.64 -23.18
CA LEU A 699 -35.05 -24.79 -24.16
C LEU A 699 -34.22 -24.56 -25.43
N SER A 700 -32.95 -24.93 -25.42
CA SER A 700 -32.02 -24.75 -26.54
C SER A 700 -31.84 -26.04 -27.34
N GLY A 701 -31.76 -25.92 -28.67
CA GLY A 701 -31.35 -27.03 -29.55
C GLY A 701 -29.88 -27.46 -29.33
N PRO A 702 -29.46 -28.59 -29.92
CA PRO A 702 -28.15 -29.20 -29.68
C PRO A 702 -26.96 -28.33 -30.10
N ASP A 703 -27.12 -27.44 -31.08
CA ASP A 703 -26.06 -26.57 -31.60
C ASP A 703 -26.05 -25.16 -30.99
N ALA A 704 -26.81 -24.93 -29.91
CA ALA A 704 -26.85 -23.66 -29.19
C ALA A 704 -26.44 -23.82 -27.71
N PRO A 705 -25.90 -22.76 -27.07
CA PRO A 705 -25.58 -22.77 -25.65
C PRO A 705 -26.77 -23.22 -24.81
N THR A 706 -26.56 -24.17 -23.89
CA THR A 706 -27.64 -24.84 -23.18
C THR A 706 -28.43 -23.86 -22.32
N ARG A 707 -29.67 -23.56 -22.71
CA ARG A 707 -30.62 -22.78 -21.91
C ARG A 707 -31.61 -23.73 -21.26
N LYS A 708 -31.87 -23.55 -19.97
CA LYS A 708 -32.82 -24.38 -19.23
C LYS A 708 -33.93 -23.53 -18.62
N HIS A 709 -35.15 -24.03 -18.73
CA HIS A 709 -36.29 -23.60 -17.92
C HIS A 709 -36.30 -24.40 -16.62
N LEU A 710 -36.41 -23.72 -15.50
CA LEU A 710 -36.52 -24.32 -14.18
C LEU A 710 -37.79 -23.83 -13.49
N GLU A 711 -38.61 -24.76 -13.04
CA GLU A 711 -39.76 -24.45 -12.17
C GLU A 711 -39.45 -24.92 -10.76
N ILE A 712 -39.59 -24.02 -9.80
CA ILE A 712 -39.16 -24.23 -8.42
C ILE A 712 -40.33 -23.96 -7.50
N THR A 713 -40.72 -24.96 -6.72
CA THR A 713 -41.71 -24.79 -5.65
C THR A 713 -41.02 -24.16 -4.45
N LEU A 714 -41.44 -22.93 -4.12
CA LEU A 714 -40.95 -22.22 -2.95
C LEU A 714 -41.53 -22.81 -1.65
N PRO A 715 -40.78 -22.78 -0.54
CA PRO A 715 -41.28 -23.24 0.75
C PRO A 715 -42.43 -22.37 1.28
N LEU A 716 -43.37 -22.96 2.03
CA LEU A 716 -44.52 -22.26 2.60
C LEU A 716 -44.10 -20.97 3.34
N GLY A 717 -44.82 -19.86 3.08
CA GLY A 717 -44.55 -18.56 3.70
C GLY A 717 -43.31 -17.84 3.17
N THR A 718 -42.73 -18.27 2.04
CA THR A 718 -41.59 -17.62 1.39
C THR A 718 -42.07 -16.93 0.11
N THR A 719 -41.71 -15.65 -0.05
CA THR A 719 -41.92 -14.91 -1.30
C THR A 719 -40.57 -14.71 -1.99
N TYR A 720 -40.55 -14.63 -3.32
CA TYR A 720 -39.35 -14.43 -4.12
C TYR A 720 -39.52 -13.18 -4.97
N ARG A 721 -38.51 -12.32 -5.00
CA ARG A 721 -38.49 -11.08 -5.79
C ARG A 721 -37.23 -11.03 -6.67
N THR A 722 -37.30 -10.25 -7.74
CA THR A 722 -36.15 -10.01 -8.63
C THR A 722 -34.98 -9.42 -7.83
N GLY A 723 -33.85 -10.14 -7.80
CA GLY A 723 -32.65 -9.79 -7.01
C GLY A 723 -32.33 -10.77 -5.89
N ASP A 724 -33.26 -11.64 -5.50
CA ASP A 724 -33.02 -12.71 -4.53
C ASP A 724 -32.08 -13.78 -5.11
N ARG A 725 -31.21 -14.35 -4.27
CA ARG A 725 -30.21 -15.34 -4.70
C ARG A 725 -30.74 -16.77 -4.57
N LEU A 726 -30.69 -17.53 -5.66
CA LEU A 726 -30.93 -18.97 -5.67
C LEU A 726 -29.59 -19.72 -5.69
N ALA A 727 -29.36 -20.59 -4.72
CA ALA A 727 -28.22 -21.50 -4.70
C ALA A 727 -28.66 -22.90 -5.15
N ILE A 728 -28.10 -23.40 -6.25
CA ILE A 728 -28.35 -24.75 -6.77
C ILE A 728 -27.12 -25.60 -6.45
N LEU A 729 -27.29 -26.60 -5.59
CA LEU A 729 -26.22 -27.55 -5.24
C LEU A 729 -26.31 -28.78 -6.16
N PRO A 730 -25.28 -29.06 -6.99
CA PRO A 730 -25.27 -30.27 -7.80
C PRO A 730 -25.10 -31.50 -6.89
N GLN A 731 -26.01 -32.47 -7.04
CA GLN A 731 -25.88 -33.77 -6.37
C GLN A 731 -25.24 -34.79 -7.31
N ASN A 732 -24.22 -35.48 -6.82
CA ASN A 732 -23.61 -36.60 -7.54
C ASN A 732 -24.57 -37.81 -7.62
N PRO A 733 -24.46 -38.66 -8.65
CA PRO A 733 -25.29 -39.86 -8.78
C PRO A 733 -25.16 -40.76 -7.55
N ARG A 734 -26.31 -41.18 -6.99
CA ARG A 734 -26.38 -41.98 -5.74
C ARG A 734 -25.53 -43.26 -5.80
N SER A 735 -25.38 -43.87 -6.97
CA SER A 735 -24.55 -45.06 -7.18
C SER A 735 -23.06 -44.80 -6.95
N VAL A 736 -22.55 -43.65 -7.40
CA VAL A 736 -21.15 -43.24 -7.23
C VAL A 736 -20.86 -42.94 -5.76
N VAL A 737 -21.77 -42.20 -5.10
CA VAL A 737 -21.66 -41.87 -3.67
C VAL A 737 -21.67 -43.15 -2.83
N ARG A 738 -22.59 -44.08 -3.07
CA ARG A 738 -22.65 -45.36 -2.35
C ARG A 738 -21.40 -46.21 -2.54
N ARG A 739 -20.83 -46.24 -3.76
CA ARG A 739 -19.58 -46.97 -4.03
C ARG A 739 -18.41 -46.41 -3.23
N ALA A 740 -18.28 -45.08 -3.15
CA ALA A 740 -17.24 -44.43 -2.37
C ALA A 740 -17.42 -44.67 -0.86
N LEU A 741 -18.62 -44.48 -0.32
CA LEU A 741 -18.92 -44.74 1.09
C LEU A 741 -18.60 -46.18 1.51
N LYS A 742 -18.97 -47.17 0.67
CA LYS A 742 -18.66 -48.58 0.92
C LYS A 742 -17.16 -48.86 0.92
N ARG A 743 -16.38 -48.22 0.03
CA ARG A 743 -14.92 -48.41 -0.07
C ARG A 743 -14.18 -47.93 1.17
N PHE A 744 -14.67 -46.87 1.81
CA PHE A 744 -14.04 -46.24 2.97
C PHE A 744 -14.74 -46.55 4.31
N GLY A 745 -15.78 -47.39 4.32
CA GLY A 745 -16.50 -47.78 5.53
C GLY A 745 -17.28 -46.64 6.20
N LEU A 746 -17.71 -45.65 5.43
CA LEU A 746 -18.36 -44.43 5.92
C LEU A 746 -19.89 -44.52 5.80
N SER A 747 -20.62 -43.96 6.76
CA SER A 747 -22.07 -43.77 6.65
C SER A 747 -22.41 -42.54 5.81
N GLN A 748 -23.63 -42.44 5.29
CA GLN A 748 -24.09 -41.27 4.51
C GLN A 748 -24.03 -39.96 5.31
N ASP A 749 -24.03 -40.04 6.64
CA ASP A 749 -24.02 -38.90 7.54
C ASP A 749 -22.63 -38.66 8.18
N SER A 750 -21.59 -39.32 7.66
CA SER A 750 -20.23 -39.19 8.16
C SER A 750 -19.62 -37.86 7.70
N VAL A 751 -19.29 -36.98 8.66
CA VAL A 751 -18.54 -35.75 8.37
C VAL A 751 -17.06 -36.03 8.57
N LEU A 752 -16.27 -35.82 7.51
CA LEU A 752 -14.81 -35.94 7.55
C LEU A 752 -14.19 -34.56 7.73
N THR A 753 -13.52 -34.35 8.86
CA THR A 753 -12.63 -33.20 9.02
C THR A 753 -11.21 -33.66 8.81
N VAL A 754 -10.59 -33.19 7.72
CA VAL A 754 -9.19 -33.46 7.39
C VAL A 754 -8.39 -32.18 7.69
N THR A 755 -7.59 -32.20 8.74
CA THR A 755 -6.72 -31.06 9.11
C THR A 755 -5.27 -31.39 8.78
N CYS A 756 -4.60 -30.46 8.09
CA CYS A 756 -3.19 -30.58 7.75
C CYS A 756 -2.35 -29.46 8.34
N ALA A 757 -1.21 -29.82 8.94
CA ALA A 757 -0.28 -28.89 9.58
C ALA A 757 0.85 -28.41 8.63
N ALA A 758 0.90 -28.91 7.39
CA ALA A 758 1.87 -28.50 6.37
C ALA A 758 1.20 -28.31 4.99
N PRO A 759 1.78 -27.52 4.07
CA PRO A 759 1.22 -27.33 2.73
C PRO A 759 1.25 -28.67 1.97
N THR A 760 0.08 -29.20 1.63
CA THR A 760 -0.07 -30.42 0.81
C THR A 760 -0.68 -30.05 -0.56
N PRO A 761 -0.39 -30.84 -1.62
CA PRO A 761 -0.95 -30.60 -2.96
C PRO A 761 -2.47 -30.92 -3.06
N LEU A 762 -3.08 -31.38 -1.98
CA LEU A 762 -4.52 -31.66 -1.92
C LEU A 762 -5.27 -30.36 -1.63
N ARG A 763 -6.04 -29.87 -2.61
CA ARG A 763 -7.03 -28.81 -2.40
C ARG A 763 -8.00 -29.27 -1.31
N ALA A 764 -8.02 -28.60 -0.16
CA ALA A 764 -8.99 -28.82 0.89
C ALA A 764 -10.38 -28.33 0.43
N SER A 765 -11.05 -29.11 -0.43
CA SER A 765 -12.48 -28.97 -0.64
C SER A 765 -13.20 -29.73 0.47
N ARG A 766 -14.04 -29.04 1.26
CA ARG A 766 -15.01 -29.71 2.12
C ARG A 766 -15.93 -30.55 1.22
N PHE A 767 -15.85 -31.86 1.32
CA PHE A 767 -16.81 -32.76 0.70
C PHE A 767 -17.95 -32.97 1.70
N SER A 768 -19.13 -32.45 1.38
CA SER A 768 -20.39 -32.74 2.08
C SER A 768 -21.09 -33.93 1.46
#